data_AF-A0A0A1F5V0-F1
#
_entry.id   AF-A0A0A1F5V0-F1
#
_cell.length_a   1.000
_cell.length_b   1.000
_cell.length_c   1.000
_cell.angle_alpha   90.00
_cell.angle_beta   90.00
_cell.angle_gamma   90.00
#
_symmetry.space_group_name_H-M   'P 1'
#
loop_
_entity.id
_entity.type
_entity.pdbx_description
1 polymer ?
#
loop_
_entity_poly.entity_id
_entity_poly.type
_entity_poly.pdbx_seq_one_letter_code
_entity_poly.pdbx_strand_id
1 'polypeptide(L)'
;MSLPIENSKLLPSLLPMKKMTEIYLDGNATTAVLPAAIEAATQAMSQCFGNPSSTHATGIRAKAMMSQARQRAARLLGAGDGRLMFNSGATEGIQTAVLSALCALRERQSGGEFIGKFLLYGATEHKAVPESLAHWNRLLGLNLEMIKLPVDADGLHDLDALRLLAKDAALICTMAANNETGVISELAQIEAVLQETCSDAYWLVDCVQALGKMQLNLAATRIDYATFSGHKLYAPKGIGMLYVRPGTPFTPLMMGGGQESGQRSGTENMAGIAALGAVLAALEDGVTFRNHQQLHTFRDRLAASLRTAFPDIVFNLPLEKTLPTTLNFSVPGMSSKELLDLFDAAQVRVSSGSACSAAKAAPSYVLEAMHLPEWRSSSAIRMSFGPLADDAFINAACARIEHCGIAWRNGSTTTLSAAIRDEVVQFNQEGANAWLVADGATRNCVIIDPSPALAPRLAAYVRSQNYRLSAVLCNHIRPDGDEARIELAGALGSHADAIGSHDAFGWPASEGSATTAVMLGARKLIRMPLGEHQIYLLGDAKDEPFSAHFAFIGELPAATIASALIDPDTLLCSARDDANLLCTSLRAEQSQAAGAKIDSNTDNMHLSAAALDQFLSNHPDAILVDVRETYEQAAGVVTITGTTVLHAPLSRLTSHLPQWLRNDPVPLVFFCRSGNRSGKAVACLRRLGYQNAWHVVGGLAILDRQQA
;
A
#
# COMPACT_ATOMS: atom_id res chain seq x y z
N MET A 1 32.29 -42.84 -41.98
CA MET A 1 32.43 -43.42 -40.62
C MET A 1 32.72 -42.26 -39.67
N SER A 2 31.71 -41.69 -39.02
CA SER A 2 31.14 -42.11 -37.71
C SER A 2 31.86 -41.40 -36.55
N LEU A 3 31.36 -40.24 -36.10
CA LEU A 3 30.65 -39.99 -34.82
C LEU A 3 31.57 -39.26 -33.79
N PRO A 4 31.06 -38.55 -32.77
CA PRO A 4 30.15 -37.40 -32.85
C PRO A 4 30.58 -36.24 -31.92
N ILE A 5 29.83 -35.14 -32.05
CA ILE A 5 29.81 -33.96 -31.18
C ILE A 5 29.22 -34.35 -29.81
N GLU A 6 29.98 -34.20 -28.74
CA GLU A 6 29.47 -34.12 -27.36
C GLU A 6 30.33 -33.14 -26.55
N ASN A 7 29.75 -31.98 -26.23
CA ASN A 7 29.80 -31.39 -24.90
C ASN A 7 28.88 -30.17 -24.84
N SER A 8 27.59 -30.44 -24.69
CA SER A 8 26.65 -29.54 -24.04
C SER A 8 27.03 -29.39 -22.56
N LYS A 9 28.01 -28.55 -22.26
CA LYS A 9 28.04 -27.92 -20.95
C LYS A 9 27.03 -26.78 -20.96
N LEU A 10 25.78 -27.15 -20.67
CA LEU A 10 24.82 -26.24 -20.03
C LEU A 10 25.59 -25.50 -18.93
N LEU A 11 25.81 -24.20 -19.13
CA LEU A 11 26.11 -23.30 -18.02
C LEU A 11 24.96 -23.50 -17.02
N PRO A 12 25.22 -23.89 -15.77
CA PRO A 12 24.17 -23.85 -14.78
C PRO A 12 23.74 -22.39 -14.68
N SER A 13 22.47 -22.12 -14.98
CA SER A 13 21.82 -20.89 -14.57
C SER A 13 22.04 -20.75 -13.08
N LEU A 14 22.96 -19.87 -12.68
CA LEU A 14 23.12 -19.56 -11.27
C LEU A 14 21.86 -18.80 -10.83
N LEU A 15 21.50 -19.00 -9.56
CA LEU A 15 20.41 -18.36 -8.82
C LEU A 15 19.03 -19.06 -8.88
N PRO A 16 18.79 -20.17 -8.17
CA PRO A 16 17.47 -20.41 -7.61
C PRO A 16 17.38 -19.71 -6.25
N MET A 17 16.67 -18.58 -6.17
CA MET A 17 16.19 -18.11 -4.86
C MET A 17 15.25 -19.18 -4.29
N LYS A 18 15.47 -19.62 -3.04
CA LYS A 18 14.58 -20.59 -2.38
C LYS A 18 13.22 -19.92 -2.17
N LYS A 19 12.31 -20.12 -3.14
CA LYS A 19 11.02 -19.42 -3.22
C LYS A 19 10.12 -19.87 -2.08
N MET A 20 9.95 -19.03 -1.07
CA MET A 20 8.82 -19.18 -0.17
C MET A 20 7.55 -18.87 -0.96
N THR A 21 6.56 -19.77 -0.92
CA THR A 21 5.28 -19.58 -1.62
C THR A 21 4.61 -18.30 -1.14
N GLU A 22 4.20 -17.42 -2.04
CA GLU A 22 3.51 -16.17 -1.69
C GLU A 22 2.22 -16.44 -0.91
N ILE A 23 1.95 -15.63 0.13
CA ILE A 23 0.68 -15.63 0.85
C ILE A 23 -0.11 -14.39 0.41
N TYR A 24 -1.08 -14.60 -0.46
CA TYR A 24 -1.87 -13.52 -1.04
C TYR A 24 -3.11 -13.22 -0.18
N LEU A 25 -3.08 -12.13 0.58
CA LEU A 25 -4.18 -11.65 1.43
C LEU A 25 -4.71 -10.28 0.95
N ASP A 26 -4.89 -10.13 -0.36
CA ASP A 26 -5.55 -8.96 -0.99
C ASP A 26 -6.72 -9.36 -1.92
N GLY A 27 -7.48 -10.39 -1.51
CA GLY A 27 -8.60 -10.97 -2.25
C GLY A 27 -9.74 -9.99 -2.57
N ASN A 28 -9.93 -8.94 -1.75
CA ASN A 28 -10.92 -7.90 -2.03
C ASN A 28 -10.49 -6.98 -3.19
N ALA A 29 -9.19 -6.88 -3.51
CA ALA A 29 -8.72 -6.15 -4.70
C ALA A 29 -8.91 -7.00 -5.96
N THR A 30 -8.45 -8.24 -5.95
CA THR A 30 -8.69 -9.23 -7.00
C THR A 30 -8.37 -10.61 -6.48
N THR A 31 -8.89 -11.66 -7.11
CA THR A 31 -8.49 -13.03 -6.81
C THR A 31 -7.66 -13.63 -7.95
N ALA A 32 -6.92 -14.70 -7.67
CA ALA A 32 -6.40 -15.58 -8.72
C ALA A 32 -7.56 -16.18 -9.54
N VAL A 33 -7.30 -16.65 -10.75
CA VAL A 33 -8.33 -17.32 -11.56
C VAL A 33 -8.40 -18.79 -11.14
N LEU A 34 -9.61 -19.32 -10.92
CA LEU A 34 -9.83 -20.72 -10.57
C LEU A 34 -9.29 -21.62 -11.69
N PRO A 35 -8.57 -22.73 -11.40
CA PRO A 35 -8.06 -23.63 -12.44
C PRO A 35 -9.14 -24.09 -13.43
N ALA A 36 -10.32 -24.48 -12.93
CA ALA A 36 -11.46 -24.85 -13.76
C ALA A 36 -11.97 -23.69 -14.66
N ALA A 37 -11.81 -22.44 -14.21
CA ALA A 37 -12.16 -21.27 -15.01
C ALA A 37 -11.11 -20.97 -16.09
N ILE A 38 -9.82 -21.22 -15.83
CA ILE A 38 -8.75 -21.17 -16.84
C ILE A 38 -9.00 -22.22 -17.91
N GLU A 39 -9.30 -23.45 -17.51
CA GLU A 39 -9.62 -24.55 -18.42
C GLU A 39 -10.83 -24.22 -19.28
N ALA A 40 -11.93 -23.75 -18.67
CA ALA A 40 -13.14 -23.35 -19.39
C ALA A 40 -12.88 -22.21 -20.40
N ALA A 41 -12.11 -21.18 -20.02
CA ALA A 41 -11.69 -20.13 -20.95
C ALA A 41 -10.86 -20.68 -22.11
N THR A 42 -9.89 -21.54 -21.81
CA THR A 42 -9.00 -22.15 -22.82
C THR A 42 -9.79 -23.01 -23.80
N GLN A 43 -10.76 -23.80 -23.31
CA GLN A 43 -11.65 -24.59 -24.13
C GLN A 43 -12.57 -23.72 -24.99
N ALA A 44 -13.11 -22.62 -24.43
CA ALA A 44 -13.90 -21.65 -25.19
C ALA A 44 -13.11 -21.03 -26.34
N MET A 45 -11.82 -20.72 -26.13
CA MET A 45 -10.96 -20.16 -27.17
C MET A 45 -10.51 -21.17 -28.23
N SER A 46 -10.25 -22.42 -27.83
CA SER A 46 -9.65 -23.43 -28.72
C SER A 46 -10.68 -24.31 -29.43
N GLN A 47 -11.72 -24.76 -28.72
CA GLN A 47 -12.66 -25.78 -29.19
C GLN A 47 -14.09 -25.25 -29.39
N CYS A 48 -14.48 -24.22 -28.63
CA CYS A 48 -15.84 -23.64 -28.65
C CYS A 48 -15.86 -22.16 -29.09
N PHE A 49 -14.98 -21.78 -30.03
CA PHE A 49 -14.74 -20.41 -30.48
C PHE A 49 -15.89 -19.76 -31.30
N GLY A 50 -17.03 -20.45 -31.45
CA GLY A 50 -18.13 -20.00 -32.29
C GLY A 50 -18.74 -18.68 -31.81
N ASN A 51 -19.25 -17.90 -32.76
CA ASN A 51 -20.05 -16.72 -32.43
C ASN A 51 -21.48 -17.15 -32.01
N PRO A 52 -21.99 -16.78 -30.83
CA PRO A 52 -23.33 -17.14 -30.36
C PRO A 52 -24.49 -16.68 -31.28
N SER A 53 -24.23 -15.68 -32.12
CA SER A 53 -25.18 -15.16 -33.11
C SER A 53 -25.29 -16.02 -34.36
N SER A 54 -24.35 -16.95 -34.59
CA SER A 54 -24.36 -17.84 -35.75
C SER A 54 -25.36 -19.00 -35.59
N THR A 55 -26.02 -19.37 -36.69
CA THR A 55 -27.01 -20.47 -36.73
C THR A 55 -26.41 -21.86 -36.95
N HIS A 56 -25.14 -21.95 -37.33
CA HIS A 56 -24.43 -23.23 -37.49
C HIS A 56 -24.09 -23.87 -36.12
N ALA A 57 -23.78 -25.17 -36.13
CA ALA A 57 -23.55 -25.95 -34.91
C ALA A 57 -22.54 -25.32 -33.93
N THR A 58 -21.44 -24.73 -34.43
CA THR A 58 -20.45 -24.04 -33.57
C THR A 58 -21.04 -22.83 -32.83
N GLY A 59 -21.91 -22.05 -33.48
CA GLY A 59 -22.59 -20.91 -32.86
C GLY A 59 -23.65 -21.35 -31.86
N ILE A 60 -24.41 -22.41 -32.20
CA ILE A 60 -25.38 -23.02 -31.29
C ILE A 60 -24.70 -23.51 -30.00
N ARG A 61 -23.52 -24.15 -30.10
CA ARG A 61 -22.74 -24.58 -28.93
C ARG A 61 -22.31 -23.40 -28.05
N ALA A 62 -21.80 -22.32 -28.65
CA ALA A 62 -21.42 -21.11 -27.92
C ALA A 62 -22.65 -20.47 -27.22
N LYS A 63 -23.79 -20.38 -27.91
CA LYS A 63 -25.05 -19.89 -27.35
C LYS A 63 -25.54 -20.74 -26.18
N ALA A 64 -25.41 -22.07 -26.27
CA ALA A 64 -25.75 -22.99 -25.19
C ALA A 64 -24.88 -22.77 -23.94
N MET A 65 -23.55 -22.63 -24.12
CA MET A 65 -22.62 -22.32 -23.04
C MET A 65 -22.96 -21.00 -22.34
N MET A 66 -23.21 -19.94 -23.11
CA MET A 66 -23.64 -18.65 -22.56
C MET A 66 -24.96 -18.76 -21.79
N SER A 67 -25.94 -19.49 -22.33
CA SER A 67 -27.24 -19.69 -21.70
C SER A 67 -27.12 -20.46 -20.38
N GLN A 68 -26.27 -21.49 -20.32
CA GLN A 68 -26.00 -22.24 -19.10
C GLN A 68 -25.36 -21.37 -18.01
N ALA A 69 -24.36 -20.56 -18.36
CA ALA A 69 -23.74 -19.62 -17.43
C ALA A 69 -24.76 -18.62 -16.87
N ARG A 70 -25.64 -18.08 -17.73
CA ARG A 70 -26.70 -17.14 -17.32
C ARG A 70 -27.76 -17.79 -16.42
N GLN A 71 -28.22 -19.00 -16.75
CA GLN A 71 -29.16 -19.76 -15.91
C GLN A 71 -28.58 -20.04 -14.53
N ARG A 72 -27.28 -20.34 -14.47
CA ARG A 72 -26.58 -20.57 -13.21
C ARG A 72 -26.49 -19.29 -12.37
N ALA A 73 -26.11 -18.18 -12.99
CA ALA A 73 -26.12 -16.87 -12.34
C ALA A 73 -27.51 -16.54 -11.80
N ALA A 74 -28.57 -16.77 -12.59
CA ALA A 74 -29.94 -16.51 -12.18
C ALA A 74 -30.36 -17.28 -10.92
N ARG A 75 -29.97 -18.55 -10.80
CA ARG A 75 -30.24 -19.36 -9.60
C ARG A 75 -29.47 -18.86 -8.38
N LEU A 76 -28.15 -18.67 -8.51
CA LEU A 76 -27.29 -18.23 -7.39
C LEU A 76 -27.65 -16.84 -6.87
N LEU A 77 -28.13 -15.95 -7.75
CA LEU A 77 -28.53 -14.59 -7.39
C LEU A 77 -29.99 -14.51 -6.89
N GLY A 78 -30.78 -15.57 -7.05
CA GLY A 78 -32.23 -15.52 -6.88
C GLY A 78 -32.85 -14.44 -7.76
N ALA A 79 -32.47 -14.39 -9.05
CA ALA A 79 -32.84 -13.29 -9.94
C ALA A 79 -34.33 -13.26 -10.33
N GLY A 80 -35.04 -14.39 -10.17
CA GLY A 80 -36.44 -14.54 -10.62
C GLY A 80 -36.58 -14.23 -12.12
N ASP A 81 -37.58 -13.42 -12.46
CA ASP A 81 -37.81 -12.94 -13.84
C ASP A 81 -36.95 -11.73 -14.23
N GLY A 82 -36.05 -11.29 -13.34
CA GLY A 82 -35.17 -10.16 -13.62
C GLY A 82 -34.16 -10.45 -14.73
N ARG A 83 -33.80 -9.40 -15.47
CA ARG A 83 -32.85 -9.50 -16.57
C ARG A 83 -31.44 -9.57 -16.01
N LEU A 84 -30.67 -10.54 -16.48
CA LEU A 84 -29.23 -10.62 -16.24
C LEU A 84 -28.51 -10.48 -17.57
N MET A 85 -27.52 -9.59 -17.62
CA MET A 85 -26.66 -9.37 -18.79
C MET A 85 -25.19 -9.45 -18.44
N PHE A 86 -24.38 -9.96 -19.38
CA PHE A 86 -22.92 -9.95 -19.26
C PHE A 86 -22.35 -8.61 -19.72
N ASN A 87 -21.34 -8.12 -19.01
CA ASN A 87 -20.63 -6.87 -19.30
C ASN A 87 -19.12 -7.06 -19.04
N SER A 88 -18.30 -6.02 -19.25
CA SER A 88 -16.84 -6.11 -19.01
C SER A 88 -16.43 -6.06 -17.54
N GLY A 89 -17.36 -5.82 -16.62
CA GLY A 89 -17.10 -5.69 -15.19
C GLY A 89 -18.08 -4.74 -14.50
N ALA A 90 -17.99 -4.67 -13.17
CA ALA A 90 -18.92 -3.88 -12.37
C ALA A 90 -18.91 -2.38 -12.68
N THR A 91 -17.78 -1.79 -13.06
CA THR A 91 -17.74 -0.38 -13.48
C THR A 91 -18.65 -0.13 -14.69
N GLU A 92 -18.63 -1.01 -15.70
CA GLU A 92 -19.58 -0.93 -16.84
C GLU A 92 -21.03 -1.10 -16.38
N GLY A 93 -21.26 -2.05 -15.45
CA GLY A 93 -22.57 -2.27 -14.84
C GLY A 93 -23.11 -1.05 -14.11
N ILE A 94 -22.30 -0.40 -13.27
CA ILE A 94 -22.66 0.82 -12.51
C ILE A 94 -22.98 1.96 -13.49
N GLN A 95 -22.14 2.17 -14.50
CA GLN A 95 -22.36 3.18 -15.54
C GLN A 95 -23.68 2.94 -16.28
N THR A 96 -23.97 1.69 -16.64
CA THR A 96 -25.20 1.31 -17.35
C THR A 96 -26.44 1.50 -16.47
N ALA A 97 -26.39 1.12 -15.19
CA ALA A 97 -27.50 1.29 -14.25
C ALA A 97 -27.79 2.78 -13.99
N VAL A 98 -26.76 3.58 -13.72
CA VAL A 98 -26.90 5.03 -13.52
C VAL A 98 -27.45 5.70 -14.77
N LEU A 99 -26.91 5.39 -15.96
CA LEU A 99 -27.42 5.92 -17.23
C LEU A 99 -28.90 5.57 -17.42
N SER A 100 -29.27 4.30 -17.17
CA SER A 100 -30.64 3.81 -17.31
C SER A 100 -31.62 4.57 -16.43
N ALA A 101 -31.30 4.72 -15.14
CA ALA A 101 -32.13 5.45 -14.19
C ALA A 101 -32.27 6.92 -14.58
N LEU A 102 -31.16 7.60 -14.89
CA LEU A 102 -31.17 9.03 -15.20
C LEU A 102 -31.84 9.35 -16.55
N CYS A 103 -31.71 8.49 -17.56
CA CYS A 103 -32.46 8.65 -18.82
C CYS A 103 -33.98 8.61 -18.57
N ALA A 104 -34.44 7.62 -17.79
CA ALA A 104 -35.85 7.50 -17.45
C ALA A 104 -36.35 8.70 -16.62
N LEU A 105 -35.55 9.19 -15.68
CA LEU A 105 -35.87 10.40 -14.91
C LEU A 105 -35.94 11.63 -15.83
N ARG A 106 -35.05 11.76 -16.81
CA ARG A 106 -35.10 12.88 -17.78
C ARG A 106 -36.36 12.83 -18.64
N GLU A 107 -36.78 11.65 -19.07
CA GLU A 107 -38.03 11.47 -19.84
C GLU A 107 -39.25 11.89 -19.00
N ARG A 108 -39.33 11.43 -17.74
CA ARG A 108 -40.37 11.83 -16.79
C ARG A 108 -40.38 13.35 -16.52
N GLN A 109 -39.22 13.95 -16.31
CA GLN A 109 -39.08 15.40 -16.12
C GLN A 109 -39.55 16.18 -17.35
N SER A 110 -39.20 15.70 -18.56
CA SER A 110 -39.67 16.30 -19.82
C SER A 110 -41.19 16.19 -19.99
N GLY A 111 -41.81 15.16 -19.40
CA GLY A 111 -43.26 14.99 -19.28
C GLY A 111 -43.92 15.82 -18.17
N GLY A 112 -43.17 16.60 -17.40
CA GLY A 112 -43.68 17.45 -16.31
C GLY A 112 -43.87 16.73 -14.97
N GLU A 113 -43.39 15.49 -14.83
CA GLU A 113 -43.46 14.76 -13.56
C GLU A 113 -42.42 15.25 -12.55
N PHE A 114 -42.76 15.14 -11.26
CA PHE A 114 -41.76 15.26 -10.20
C PHE A 114 -40.89 14.00 -10.17
N ILE A 115 -39.58 14.18 -10.25
CA ILE A 115 -38.59 13.10 -10.36
C ILE A 115 -37.69 12.97 -9.14
N GLY A 116 -37.98 13.72 -8.07
CA GLY A 116 -37.06 13.91 -6.94
C GLY A 116 -36.10 15.08 -7.16
N LYS A 117 -35.35 15.41 -6.11
CA LYS A 117 -34.35 16.47 -6.04
C LYS A 117 -32.94 15.93 -5.87
N PHE A 118 -32.82 14.73 -5.29
CA PHE A 118 -31.55 14.21 -4.80
C PHE A 118 -31.08 12.94 -5.52
N LEU A 119 -29.79 12.85 -5.76
CA LEU A 119 -29.07 11.60 -6.02
C LEU A 119 -28.34 11.21 -4.74
N LEU A 120 -28.84 10.18 -4.06
CA LEU A 120 -28.24 9.69 -2.82
C LEU A 120 -27.22 8.61 -3.13
N TYR A 121 -26.06 8.67 -2.48
CA TYR A 121 -25.11 7.56 -2.50
C TYR A 121 -24.43 7.39 -1.15
N GLY A 122 -24.17 6.15 -0.73
CA GLY A 122 -23.44 5.86 0.51
C GLY A 122 -22.10 6.60 0.57
N ALA A 123 -21.76 7.18 1.73
CA ALA A 123 -20.51 7.93 1.89
C ALA A 123 -19.26 7.05 1.66
N THR A 124 -19.40 5.73 1.76
CA THR A 124 -18.33 4.75 1.58
C THR A 124 -18.33 4.07 0.20
N GLU A 125 -19.18 4.51 -0.74
CA GLU A 125 -19.30 3.94 -2.10
C GLU A 125 -17.98 3.84 -2.86
N HIS A 126 -17.82 2.78 -3.66
CA HIS A 126 -16.71 2.71 -4.59
C HIS A 126 -16.80 3.90 -5.57
N LYS A 127 -15.67 4.57 -5.86
CA LYS A 127 -15.62 5.79 -6.68
C LYS A 127 -16.35 5.68 -8.03
N ALA A 128 -16.46 4.49 -8.60
CA ALA A 128 -17.26 4.26 -9.81
C ALA A 128 -18.71 4.79 -9.67
N VAL A 129 -19.33 4.72 -8.50
CA VAL A 129 -20.70 5.19 -8.26
C VAL A 129 -20.81 6.72 -8.30
N PRO A 130 -20.19 7.50 -7.38
CA PRO A 130 -20.32 8.95 -7.39
C PRO A 130 -19.80 9.59 -8.67
N GLU A 131 -18.73 9.06 -9.27
CA GLU A 131 -18.21 9.58 -10.54
C GLU A 131 -19.19 9.32 -11.71
N SER A 132 -19.88 8.17 -11.72
CA SER A 132 -20.93 7.90 -12.72
C SER A 132 -22.13 8.83 -12.54
N LEU A 133 -22.58 9.01 -11.29
CA LEU A 133 -23.67 9.92 -10.94
C LEU A 133 -23.36 11.34 -11.41
N ALA A 134 -22.20 11.89 -11.01
CA ALA A 134 -21.78 13.24 -11.37
C ALA A 134 -21.67 13.42 -12.90
N HIS A 135 -21.07 12.45 -13.58
CA HIS A 135 -20.86 12.50 -15.03
C HIS A 135 -22.20 12.56 -15.79
N TRP A 136 -23.10 11.59 -15.54
CA TRP A 136 -24.35 11.47 -16.29
C TRP A 136 -25.40 12.50 -15.86
N ASN A 137 -25.47 12.84 -14.58
CA ASN A 137 -26.37 13.90 -14.09
C ASN A 137 -26.11 15.23 -14.81
N ARG A 138 -24.83 15.56 -15.02
CA ARG A 138 -24.40 16.74 -15.78
C ARG A 138 -24.70 16.60 -17.27
N LEU A 139 -24.30 15.50 -17.91
CA LEU A 139 -24.48 15.32 -19.35
C LEU A 139 -25.95 15.26 -19.79
N LEU A 140 -26.82 14.72 -18.94
CA LEU A 140 -28.26 14.62 -19.22
C LEU A 140 -29.03 15.90 -18.85
N GLY A 141 -28.37 16.88 -18.22
CA GLY A 141 -28.97 18.18 -17.87
C GLY A 141 -29.98 18.12 -16.73
N LEU A 142 -29.98 17.04 -15.94
CA LEU A 142 -30.89 16.86 -14.81
C LEU A 142 -30.57 17.79 -13.65
N ASN A 143 -29.27 18.03 -13.40
CA ASN A 143 -28.75 18.92 -12.35
C ASN A 143 -29.33 18.63 -10.96
N LEU A 144 -29.60 17.36 -10.65
CA LEU A 144 -30.05 16.93 -9.33
C LEU A 144 -28.92 17.10 -8.31
N GLU A 145 -29.26 17.43 -7.08
CA GLU A 145 -28.26 17.60 -6.01
C GLU A 145 -27.74 16.23 -5.56
N MET A 146 -26.41 16.09 -5.48
CA MET A 146 -25.78 14.85 -5.02
C MET A 146 -25.54 14.90 -3.52
N ILE A 147 -26.16 13.98 -2.78
CA ILE A 147 -26.02 13.89 -1.32
C ILE A 147 -25.32 12.58 -0.95
N LYS A 148 -24.25 12.72 -0.15
CA LYS A 148 -23.61 11.58 0.52
C LYS A 148 -24.49 11.15 1.68
N LEU A 149 -25.02 9.94 1.63
CA LEU A 149 -25.70 9.33 2.76
C LEU A 149 -24.65 8.97 3.82
N PRO A 150 -24.69 9.58 5.02
CA PRO A 150 -23.70 9.34 6.06
C PRO A 150 -23.67 7.88 6.52
N VAL A 151 -22.55 7.51 7.13
CA VAL A 151 -22.42 6.25 7.86
C VAL A 151 -21.98 6.54 9.29
N ASP A 152 -22.29 5.63 10.22
CA ASP A 152 -21.79 5.70 11.59
C ASP A 152 -20.33 5.22 11.69
N ALA A 153 -19.79 5.23 12.92
CA ALA A 153 -18.43 4.79 13.21
C ALA A 153 -18.19 3.29 12.95
N ASP A 154 -19.26 2.50 12.85
CA ASP A 154 -19.20 1.07 12.49
C ASP A 154 -19.40 0.85 10.98
N GLY A 155 -19.56 1.92 10.21
CA GLY A 155 -19.73 1.89 8.76
C GLY A 155 -21.14 1.54 8.28
N LEU A 156 -22.14 1.57 9.16
CA LEU A 156 -23.53 1.34 8.81
C LEU A 156 -24.19 2.64 8.34
N HIS A 157 -25.06 2.56 7.35
CA HIS A 157 -25.77 3.73 6.82
C HIS A 157 -26.66 4.37 7.89
N ASP A 158 -26.65 5.71 7.94
CA ASP A 158 -27.59 6.48 8.77
C ASP A 158 -29.01 6.35 8.21
N LEU A 159 -29.82 5.50 8.84
CA LEU A 159 -31.19 5.25 8.43
C LEU A 159 -32.14 6.42 8.73
N ASP A 160 -31.84 7.26 9.72
CA ASP A 160 -32.64 8.45 10.00
C ASP A 160 -32.42 9.52 8.94
N ALA A 161 -31.17 9.75 8.52
CA ALA A 161 -30.86 10.57 7.37
C ALA A 161 -31.55 10.04 6.10
N LEU A 162 -31.53 8.72 5.89
CA LEU A 162 -32.22 8.10 4.76
C LEU A 162 -33.74 8.34 4.83
N ARG A 163 -34.39 8.18 5.99
CA ARG A 163 -35.84 8.44 6.17
C ARG A 163 -36.22 9.85 5.78
N LEU A 164 -35.39 10.84 6.12
CA LEU A 164 -35.63 12.24 5.80
C LEU A 164 -35.47 12.55 4.30
N LEU A 165 -34.55 11.87 3.62
CA LEU A 165 -34.17 12.18 2.24
C LEU A 165 -34.88 11.30 1.19
N ALA A 166 -35.30 10.09 1.55
CA ALA A 166 -35.72 9.06 0.60
C ALA A 166 -36.92 9.45 -0.26
N LYS A 167 -37.86 10.24 0.27
CA LYS A 167 -39.06 10.69 -0.48
C LYS A 167 -38.72 11.68 -1.61
N ASP A 168 -37.67 12.48 -1.42
CA ASP A 168 -37.18 13.44 -2.41
C ASP A 168 -36.01 12.88 -3.22
N ALA A 169 -35.64 11.61 -3.06
CA ALA A 169 -34.59 10.97 -3.83
C ALA A 169 -35.10 10.49 -5.20
N ALA A 170 -34.29 10.68 -6.23
CA ALA A 170 -34.53 10.21 -7.59
C ALA A 170 -33.88 8.82 -7.82
N LEU A 171 -32.67 8.65 -7.29
CA LEU A 171 -31.87 7.43 -7.33
C LEU A 171 -31.06 7.34 -6.04
N ILE A 172 -31.00 6.14 -5.50
CA ILE A 172 -30.25 5.79 -4.29
C ILE A 172 -29.24 4.72 -4.70
N CYS A 173 -27.97 4.93 -4.35
CA CYS A 173 -26.89 3.99 -4.60
C CYS A 173 -26.25 3.56 -3.29
N THR A 174 -26.27 2.26 -3.01
CA THR A 174 -25.59 1.68 -1.85
C THR A 174 -24.77 0.49 -2.31
N MET A 175 -23.88 -0.02 -1.47
CA MET A 175 -23.19 -1.28 -1.68
C MET A 175 -23.73 -2.36 -0.76
N ALA A 176 -23.63 -3.61 -1.15
CA ALA A 176 -23.99 -4.74 -0.30
C ALA A 176 -22.94 -5.01 0.79
N ALA A 177 -21.66 -4.81 0.47
CA ALA A 177 -20.57 -4.90 1.44
C ALA A 177 -19.37 -4.07 1.00
N ASN A 178 -18.68 -3.47 1.96
CA ASN A 178 -17.56 -2.58 1.71
C ASN A 178 -16.28 -3.33 1.33
N ASN A 179 -15.67 -2.95 0.20
CA ASN A 179 -14.46 -3.57 -0.31
C ASN A 179 -13.19 -3.26 0.51
N GLU A 180 -13.24 -2.24 1.38
CA GLU A 180 -12.11 -1.80 2.19
C GLU A 180 -12.19 -2.31 3.63
N THR A 181 -13.35 -2.12 4.26
CA THR A 181 -13.58 -2.48 5.67
C THR A 181 -14.22 -3.85 5.84
N GLY A 182 -14.90 -4.33 4.80
CA GLY A 182 -15.70 -5.55 4.84
C GLY A 182 -17.08 -5.36 5.47
N VAL A 183 -17.44 -4.16 5.94
CA VAL A 183 -18.75 -3.91 6.58
C VAL A 183 -19.88 -4.36 5.66
N ILE A 184 -20.79 -5.15 6.19
CA ILE A 184 -21.97 -5.64 5.48
C ILE A 184 -23.09 -4.62 5.67
N SER A 185 -23.68 -4.16 4.57
CA SER A 185 -24.79 -3.22 4.63
C SER A 185 -26.08 -3.92 5.06
N GLU A 186 -26.86 -3.25 5.90
CA GLU A 186 -28.20 -3.68 6.33
C GLU A 186 -29.25 -3.43 5.24
N LEU A 187 -29.12 -4.13 4.10
CA LEU A 187 -29.98 -3.92 2.92
C LEU A 187 -31.48 -4.08 3.23
N ALA A 188 -31.84 -4.99 4.12
CA ALA A 188 -33.23 -5.18 4.55
C ALA A 188 -33.78 -3.96 5.31
N GLN A 189 -32.95 -3.29 6.12
CA GLN A 189 -33.35 -2.10 6.86
C GLN A 189 -33.43 -0.87 5.93
N ILE A 190 -32.50 -0.76 4.97
CA ILE A 190 -32.57 0.24 3.89
C ILE A 190 -33.87 0.07 3.12
N GLU A 191 -34.18 -1.16 2.67
CA GLU A 191 -35.43 -1.46 1.98
C GLU A 191 -36.67 -1.11 2.82
N ALA A 192 -36.67 -1.46 4.11
CA ALA A 192 -37.77 -1.12 5.02
C ALA A 192 -37.99 0.40 5.10
N VAL A 193 -36.92 1.20 5.19
CA VAL A 193 -37.02 2.67 5.15
C VAL A 193 -37.61 3.15 3.82
N LEU A 194 -37.14 2.63 2.69
CA LEU A 194 -37.66 3.03 1.38
C LEU A 194 -39.15 2.69 1.21
N GLN A 195 -39.62 1.60 1.83
CA GLN A 195 -41.03 1.23 1.87
C GLN A 195 -41.83 2.12 2.84
N GLU A 196 -41.31 2.35 4.06
CA GLU A 196 -41.89 3.22 5.09
C GLU A 196 -42.15 4.64 4.56
N THR A 197 -41.19 5.20 3.83
CA THR A 197 -41.29 6.55 3.28
C THR A 197 -42.04 6.63 1.94
N CYS A 198 -42.54 5.50 1.44
CA CYS A 198 -43.10 5.36 0.08
C CYS A 198 -42.19 5.99 -0.99
N SER A 199 -40.88 5.71 -0.93
CA SER A 199 -39.92 6.28 -1.88
C SER A 199 -40.13 5.68 -3.28
N ASP A 200 -40.25 6.55 -4.29
CA ASP A 200 -40.28 6.19 -5.70
C ASP A 200 -38.87 6.16 -6.34
N ALA A 201 -37.82 6.35 -5.54
CA ALA A 201 -36.45 6.35 -6.02
C ALA A 201 -36.06 4.97 -6.56
N TYR A 202 -35.32 4.96 -7.67
CA TYR A 202 -34.62 3.75 -8.09
C TYR A 202 -33.52 3.38 -7.08
N TRP A 203 -33.24 2.09 -6.93
CA TRP A 203 -32.19 1.62 -6.03
C TRP A 203 -31.16 0.74 -6.72
N LEU A 204 -29.93 1.28 -6.84
CA LEU A 204 -28.75 0.55 -7.31
C LEU A 204 -27.97 0.01 -6.11
N VAL A 205 -27.71 -1.29 -6.11
CA VAL A 205 -26.82 -1.94 -5.14
C VAL A 205 -25.54 -2.46 -5.80
N ASP A 206 -24.38 -1.95 -5.38
CA ASP A 206 -23.09 -2.54 -5.74
C ASP A 206 -22.89 -3.87 -4.99
N CYS A 207 -23.02 -4.98 -5.71
CA CYS A 207 -22.91 -6.34 -5.17
C CYS A 207 -21.55 -6.99 -5.47
N VAL A 208 -20.52 -6.22 -5.83
CA VAL A 208 -19.18 -6.71 -6.19
C VAL A 208 -18.54 -7.55 -5.09
N GLN A 209 -18.80 -7.21 -3.83
CA GLN A 209 -18.30 -7.96 -2.65
C GLN A 209 -19.34 -8.91 -2.05
N ALA A 210 -20.52 -9.07 -2.65
CA ALA A 210 -21.59 -9.89 -2.09
C ALA A 210 -21.60 -11.32 -2.66
N LEU A 211 -21.51 -11.48 -3.98
CA LEU A 211 -21.62 -12.80 -4.60
C LEU A 211 -20.53 -13.75 -4.05
N GLY A 212 -20.93 -14.96 -3.65
CA GLY A 212 -20.04 -15.95 -3.05
C GLY A 212 -19.59 -15.65 -1.61
N LYS A 213 -19.97 -14.50 -1.06
CA LYS A 213 -19.68 -14.10 0.34
C LYS A 213 -20.93 -13.82 1.16
N MET A 214 -22.08 -13.67 0.50
CA MET A 214 -23.39 -13.42 1.10
C MET A 214 -24.45 -14.20 0.32
N GLN A 215 -25.51 -14.62 1.00
CA GLN A 215 -26.67 -15.17 0.31
C GLN A 215 -27.49 -14.04 -0.31
N LEU A 216 -27.86 -14.20 -1.58
CA LEU A 216 -28.61 -13.21 -2.34
C LEU A 216 -29.93 -13.81 -2.81
N ASN A 217 -30.98 -13.01 -2.75
CA ASN A 217 -32.27 -13.32 -3.35
C ASN A 217 -32.87 -12.03 -3.91
N LEU A 218 -32.35 -11.59 -5.06
CA LEU A 218 -32.68 -10.28 -5.63
C LEU A 218 -34.18 -10.12 -5.93
N ALA A 219 -34.85 -11.19 -6.37
CA ALA A 219 -36.28 -11.19 -6.65
C ALA A 219 -37.16 -10.95 -5.42
N ALA A 220 -36.64 -11.22 -4.21
CA ALA A 220 -37.33 -10.95 -2.96
C ALA A 220 -37.08 -9.53 -2.41
N THR A 221 -36.38 -8.69 -3.17
CA THR A 221 -36.04 -7.31 -2.80
C THR A 221 -36.58 -6.31 -3.81
N ARG A 222 -36.66 -5.04 -3.43
CA ARG A 222 -36.94 -3.91 -4.33
C ARG A 222 -35.71 -3.41 -5.10
N ILE A 223 -34.55 -4.06 -4.99
CA ILE A 223 -33.32 -3.64 -5.67
C ILE A 223 -33.56 -3.60 -7.18
N ASP A 224 -33.46 -2.42 -7.78
CA ASP A 224 -33.71 -2.19 -9.19
C ASP A 224 -32.53 -2.65 -10.06
N TYR A 225 -31.32 -2.38 -9.58
CA TYR A 225 -30.08 -2.71 -10.26
C TYR A 225 -29.10 -3.35 -9.29
N ALA A 226 -28.44 -4.44 -9.70
CA ALA A 226 -27.34 -5.01 -8.92
C ALA A 226 -26.13 -5.36 -9.80
N THR A 227 -24.94 -4.95 -9.40
CA THR A 227 -23.71 -5.09 -10.20
C THR A 227 -22.76 -6.12 -9.63
N PHE A 228 -22.09 -6.87 -10.52
CA PHE A 228 -21.19 -7.96 -10.15
C PHE A 228 -19.93 -7.94 -10.99
N SER A 229 -18.82 -8.43 -10.44
CA SER A 229 -17.52 -8.50 -11.10
C SER A 229 -16.89 -9.87 -10.98
N GLY A 230 -16.49 -10.47 -12.10
CA GLY A 230 -15.96 -11.84 -12.12
C GLY A 230 -14.62 -12.00 -11.39
N HIS A 231 -13.73 -11.00 -11.48
CA HIS A 231 -12.38 -11.09 -10.88
C HIS A 231 -12.34 -10.94 -9.35
N LYS A 232 -13.50 -10.75 -8.70
CA LYS A 232 -13.66 -10.86 -7.24
C LYS A 232 -14.10 -12.27 -6.81
N LEU A 233 -14.41 -13.13 -7.77
CA LEU A 233 -15.00 -14.46 -7.61
C LEU A 233 -14.13 -15.55 -8.22
N TYR A 234 -12.87 -15.27 -8.57
CA TYR A 234 -11.96 -16.19 -9.26
C TYR A 234 -12.21 -16.39 -10.77
N ALA A 235 -12.96 -15.49 -11.41
CA ALA A 235 -13.01 -15.40 -12.87
C ALA A 235 -11.91 -14.45 -13.40
N PRO A 236 -11.56 -14.47 -14.69
CA PRO A 236 -10.63 -13.50 -15.25
C PRO A 236 -11.14 -12.06 -15.13
N LYS A 237 -10.22 -11.09 -15.22
CA LYS A 237 -10.57 -9.67 -15.37
C LYS A 237 -11.27 -9.46 -16.73
N GLY A 238 -12.13 -8.44 -16.83
CA GLY A 238 -12.83 -8.11 -18.08
C GLY A 238 -14.15 -8.87 -18.31
N ILE A 239 -14.75 -9.42 -17.25
CA ILE A 239 -16.10 -9.99 -17.27
C ILE A 239 -16.85 -9.65 -15.98
N GLY A 240 -18.12 -9.28 -16.11
CA GLY A 240 -19.04 -9.00 -15.01
C GLY A 240 -20.49 -9.25 -15.40
N MET A 241 -21.40 -8.91 -14.51
CA MET A 241 -22.85 -9.01 -14.75
C MET A 241 -23.58 -7.78 -14.20
N LEU A 242 -24.70 -7.45 -14.82
CA LEU A 242 -25.69 -6.50 -14.31
C LEU A 242 -27.04 -7.22 -14.23
N TYR A 243 -27.67 -7.11 -13.06
CA TYR A 243 -29.06 -7.46 -12.82
C TYR A 243 -29.92 -6.21 -12.98
N VAL A 244 -31.07 -6.37 -13.63
CA VAL A 244 -32.12 -5.36 -13.73
C VAL A 244 -33.45 -6.00 -13.40
N ARG A 245 -34.11 -5.48 -12.36
CA ARG A 245 -35.41 -5.98 -11.90
C ARG A 245 -36.48 -5.84 -13.00
N PRO A 246 -37.50 -6.73 -13.04
CA PRO A 246 -38.61 -6.60 -13.97
C PRO A 246 -39.34 -5.26 -13.80
N GLY A 247 -39.68 -4.60 -14.91
CA GLY A 247 -40.34 -3.29 -14.91
C GLY A 247 -39.42 -2.08 -14.70
N THR A 248 -38.18 -2.29 -14.26
CA THR A 248 -37.19 -1.23 -14.08
C THR A 248 -36.67 -0.72 -15.44
N PRO A 249 -36.49 0.61 -15.63
CA PRO A 249 -35.98 1.16 -16.88
C PRO A 249 -34.59 0.65 -17.25
N PHE A 250 -34.29 0.66 -18.55
CA PHE A 250 -32.99 0.24 -19.05
C PHE A 250 -32.60 1.00 -20.32
N THR A 251 -31.40 1.57 -20.31
CA THR A 251 -30.79 2.25 -21.46
C THR A 251 -29.43 1.60 -21.73
N PRO A 252 -29.22 0.96 -22.90
CA PRO A 252 -27.94 0.36 -23.23
C PRO A 252 -26.81 1.41 -23.28
N LEU A 253 -25.73 1.17 -22.54
CA LEU A 253 -24.52 1.99 -22.63
C LEU A 253 -23.80 1.80 -23.97
N MET A 254 -23.85 0.59 -24.51
CA MET A 254 -23.25 0.22 -25.80
C MET A 254 -24.33 -0.30 -26.75
N MET A 255 -24.61 0.48 -27.80
CA MET A 255 -25.55 0.17 -28.87
C MET A 255 -24.83 -0.37 -30.12
N GLY A 256 -25.50 -1.26 -30.87
CA GLY A 256 -24.89 -1.95 -32.00
C GLY A 256 -25.67 -3.19 -32.44
N GLY A 257 -24.96 -4.28 -32.71
CA GLY A 257 -25.44 -5.47 -33.43
C GLY A 257 -26.44 -6.38 -32.70
N GLY A 258 -27.05 -5.95 -31.60
CA GLY A 258 -28.14 -6.71 -30.95
C GLY A 258 -27.71 -7.83 -30.00
N GLN A 259 -26.42 -7.97 -29.66
CA GLN A 259 -25.95 -8.92 -28.64
C GLN A 259 -26.59 -8.65 -27.27
N GLU A 260 -26.62 -9.67 -26.40
CA GLU A 260 -27.33 -9.62 -25.11
C GLU A 260 -28.79 -9.15 -25.28
N SER A 261 -29.49 -9.59 -26.33
CA SER A 261 -30.85 -9.15 -26.68
C SER A 261 -30.99 -7.64 -26.91
N GLY A 262 -29.96 -7.01 -27.47
CA GLY A 262 -29.88 -5.56 -27.70
C GLY A 262 -29.54 -4.75 -26.46
N GLN A 263 -29.32 -5.40 -25.31
CA GLN A 263 -29.08 -4.71 -24.04
C GLN A 263 -27.63 -4.28 -23.85
N ARG A 264 -26.69 -4.99 -24.47
CA ARG A 264 -25.25 -4.70 -24.42
C ARG A 264 -24.59 -5.25 -25.68
N SER A 265 -24.35 -4.36 -26.64
CA SER A 265 -23.81 -4.76 -27.95
C SER A 265 -22.31 -5.08 -27.92
N GLY A 266 -21.86 -5.76 -28.97
CA GLY A 266 -20.48 -6.25 -29.13
C GLY A 266 -20.43 -7.76 -28.94
N THR A 267 -19.71 -8.45 -29.83
CA THR A 267 -19.56 -9.91 -29.78
C THR A 267 -19.17 -10.36 -28.38
N GLU A 268 -19.88 -11.37 -27.87
CA GLU A 268 -19.80 -11.78 -26.48
C GLU A 268 -18.40 -12.31 -26.13
N ASN A 269 -17.87 -11.92 -24.97
CA ASN A 269 -16.61 -12.43 -24.44
C ASN A 269 -16.79 -13.89 -23.98
N MET A 270 -16.81 -14.82 -24.93
CA MET A 270 -17.10 -16.23 -24.65
C MET A 270 -16.07 -16.88 -23.71
N ALA A 271 -14.80 -16.48 -23.77
CA ALA A 271 -13.79 -16.94 -22.82
C ALA A 271 -14.10 -16.48 -21.39
N GLY A 272 -14.45 -15.21 -21.21
CA GLY A 272 -14.87 -14.65 -19.92
C GLY A 272 -16.16 -15.28 -19.39
N ILE A 273 -17.17 -15.47 -20.26
CA ILE A 273 -18.46 -16.08 -19.91
C ILE A 273 -18.28 -17.54 -19.51
N ALA A 274 -17.46 -18.31 -20.23
CA ALA A 274 -17.16 -19.70 -19.89
C ALA A 274 -16.45 -19.81 -18.53
N ALA A 275 -15.45 -18.97 -18.29
CA ALA A 275 -14.71 -18.92 -17.04
C ALA A 275 -15.60 -18.53 -15.85
N LEU A 276 -16.43 -17.49 -16.02
CA LEU A 276 -17.42 -17.10 -15.02
C LEU A 276 -18.43 -18.24 -14.79
N GLY A 277 -18.86 -18.94 -15.84
CA GLY A 277 -19.72 -20.11 -15.74
C GLY A 277 -19.12 -21.22 -14.87
N ALA A 278 -17.82 -21.49 -14.99
CA ALA A 278 -17.10 -22.47 -14.16
C ALA A 278 -17.00 -22.03 -12.70
N VAL A 279 -16.72 -20.75 -12.44
CA VAL A 279 -16.76 -20.17 -11.09
C VAL A 279 -18.13 -20.31 -10.46
N LEU A 280 -19.18 -19.96 -11.21
CA LEU A 280 -20.56 -20.10 -10.74
C LEU A 280 -20.86 -21.59 -10.45
N ALA A 281 -20.32 -22.53 -11.23
CA ALA A 281 -20.49 -23.96 -10.96
C ALA A 281 -19.89 -24.35 -9.60
N ALA A 282 -18.68 -23.85 -9.33
CA ALA A 282 -17.98 -24.05 -8.07
C ALA A 282 -18.72 -23.39 -6.87
N LEU A 283 -19.46 -22.30 -7.10
CA LEU A 283 -20.33 -21.73 -6.07
C LEU A 283 -21.56 -22.61 -5.79
N GLU A 284 -22.14 -23.26 -6.81
CA GLU A 284 -23.29 -24.15 -6.65
C GLU A 284 -22.94 -25.50 -6.01
N ASP A 285 -21.72 -26.00 -6.19
CA ASP A 285 -21.37 -27.36 -5.74
C ASP A 285 -21.30 -27.52 -4.21
N GLY A 286 -21.13 -26.42 -3.47
CA GLY A 286 -21.05 -26.40 -2.00
C GLY A 286 -19.81 -27.07 -1.40
N VAL A 287 -18.81 -27.43 -2.22
CA VAL A 287 -17.61 -28.17 -1.83
C VAL A 287 -16.31 -27.43 -2.20
N THR A 288 -16.27 -26.78 -3.37
CA THR A 288 -15.06 -26.10 -3.86
C THR A 288 -14.66 -24.92 -2.97
N PHE A 289 -15.64 -24.15 -2.53
CA PHE A 289 -15.46 -22.99 -1.68
C PHE A 289 -15.80 -23.31 -0.21
N ARG A 290 -15.01 -22.77 0.71
CA ARG A 290 -15.27 -22.90 2.15
C ARG A 290 -16.54 -22.16 2.55
N ASN A 291 -17.30 -22.77 3.44
CA ASN A 291 -18.52 -22.18 3.98
C ASN A 291 -18.20 -21.03 4.96
N HIS A 292 -19.19 -20.20 5.25
CA HIS A 292 -19.05 -19.03 6.13
C HIS A 292 -18.45 -19.34 7.49
N GLN A 293 -18.84 -20.45 8.12
CA GLN A 293 -18.34 -20.83 9.45
C GLN A 293 -16.83 -21.09 9.42
N GLN A 294 -16.35 -21.78 8.39
CA GLN A 294 -14.91 -22.00 8.18
C GLN A 294 -14.18 -20.67 7.92
N LEU A 295 -14.76 -19.79 7.10
CA LEU A 295 -14.18 -18.48 6.82
C LEU A 295 -14.09 -17.60 8.07
N HIS A 296 -15.12 -17.57 8.92
CA HIS A 296 -15.05 -16.90 10.23
C HIS A 296 -13.91 -17.46 11.08
N THR A 297 -13.81 -18.79 11.19
CA THR A 297 -12.73 -19.45 11.94
C THR A 297 -11.35 -19.05 11.42
N PHE A 298 -11.18 -18.96 10.11
CA PHE A 298 -9.92 -18.54 9.48
C PHE A 298 -9.59 -17.07 9.76
N ARG A 299 -10.60 -16.18 9.67
CA ARG A 299 -10.44 -14.77 10.03
C ARG A 299 -10.04 -14.59 11.49
N ASP A 300 -10.66 -15.33 12.39
CA ASP A 300 -10.39 -15.21 13.82
C ASP A 300 -8.96 -15.68 14.17
N ARG A 301 -8.46 -16.71 13.49
CA ARG A 301 -7.06 -17.16 13.60
C ARG A 301 -6.07 -16.10 13.09
N LEU A 302 -6.35 -15.48 11.95
CA LEU A 302 -5.55 -14.36 11.44
C LEU A 302 -5.58 -13.17 12.39
N ALA A 303 -6.75 -12.83 12.93
CA ALA A 303 -6.91 -11.75 13.90
C ALA A 303 -6.14 -12.03 15.21
N ALA A 304 -6.16 -13.27 15.71
CA ALA A 304 -5.38 -13.67 16.89
C ALA A 304 -3.86 -13.58 16.64
N SER A 305 -3.42 -14.00 15.45
CA SER A 305 -2.00 -13.89 15.04
C SER A 305 -1.56 -12.43 14.93
N LEU A 306 -2.43 -11.57 14.38
CA LEU A 306 -2.19 -10.12 14.31
C LEU A 306 -2.07 -9.49 15.69
N ARG A 307 -2.94 -9.85 16.65
CA ARG A 307 -2.85 -9.39 18.05
C ARG A 307 -1.56 -9.87 18.73
N THR A 308 -1.12 -11.08 18.42
CA THR A 308 0.15 -11.64 18.92
C THR A 308 1.35 -10.90 18.32
N ALA A 309 1.29 -10.59 17.02
CA ALA A 309 2.32 -9.86 16.32
C ALA A 309 2.42 -8.40 16.81
N PHE A 310 1.27 -7.74 16.98
CA PHE A 310 1.14 -6.32 17.31
C PHE A 310 0.14 -6.15 18.48
N PRO A 311 0.60 -6.14 19.75
CA PRO A 311 -0.29 -6.09 20.91
C PRO A 311 -1.24 -4.89 20.95
N ASP A 312 -0.80 -3.73 20.46
CA ASP A 312 -1.59 -2.48 20.43
C ASP A 312 -2.44 -2.34 19.16
N ILE A 313 -2.58 -3.39 18.35
CA ILE A 313 -3.38 -3.37 17.12
C ILE A 313 -4.84 -2.97 17.41
N VAL A 314 -5.35 -2.10 16.54
CA VAL A 314 -6.75 -1.72 16.55
C VAL A 314 -7.40 -2.23 15.28
N PHE A 315 -8.42 -3.09 15.43
CA PHE A 315 -9.33 -3.38 14.32
C PHE A 315 -10.26 -2.19 14.17
N ASN A 316 -10.31 -1.64 12.95
CA ASN A 316 -11.03 -0.40 12.71
C ASN A 316 -12.54 -0.59 12.80
N LEU A 317 -13.02 -1.83 12.62
CA LEU A 317 -14.43 -2.20 12.64
C LEU A 317 -14.65 -3.46 13.51
N PRO A 318 -15.83 -3.60 14.16
CA PRO A 318 -16.22 -4.83 14.84
C PRO A 318 -16.28 -6.01 13.85
N LEU A 319 -15.64 -7.13 14.18
CA LEU A 319 -15.48 -8.27 13.25
C LEU A 319 -16.82 -8.95 12.92
N GLU A 320 -17.79 -8.90 13.83
CA GLU A 320 -19.14 -9.42 13.64
C GLU A 320 -19.93 -8.65 12.57
N LYS A 321 -19.57 -7.39 12.28
CA LYS A 321 -20.20 -6.55 11.26
C LYS A 321 -19.54 -6.67 9.88
N THR A 322 -18.40 -7.36 9.78
CA THR A 322 -17.63 -7.46 8.54
C THR A 322 -17.72 -8.83 7.89
N LEU A 323 -17.46 -8.86 6.58
CA LEU A 323 -17.32 -10.09 5.80
C LEU A 323 -16.33 -11.06 6.47
N PRO A 324 -16.61 -12.38 6.43
CA PRO A 324 -15.76 -13.39 7.07
C PRO A 324 -14.39 -13.52 6.42
N THR A 325 -14.13 -12.81 5.33
CA THR A 325 -12.86 -12.83 4.61
C THR A 325 -12.06 -11.54 4.72
N THR A 326 -12.51 -10.56 5.51
CA THR A 326 -11.92 -9.21 5.54
C THR A 326 -11.55 -8.79 6.97
N LEU A 327 -10.35 -8.23 7.09
CA LEU A 327 -9.84 -7.54 8.28
C LEU A 327 -9.37 -6.17 7.85
N ASN A 328 -9.71 -5.14 8.64
CA ASN A 328 -9.22 -3.79 8.47
C ASN A 328 -8.69 -3.31 9.82
N PHE A 329 -7.41 -2.94 9.88
CA PHE A 329 -6.74 -2.63 11.14
C PHE A 329 -5.67 -1.57 10.99
N SER A 330 -5.30 -0.95 12.09
CA SER A 330 -4.23 0.02 12.23
C SER A 330 -3.36 -0.36 13.43
N VAL A 331 -2.06 -0.05 13.38
CA VAL A 331 -1.14 -0.28 14.50
C VAL A 331 -0.58 1.08 14.95
N PRO A 332 -0.83 1.51 16.20
CA PRO A 332 -0.30 2.76 16.73
C PRO A 332 1.21 2.88 16.53
N GLY A 333 1.68 4.04 16.08
CA GLY A 333 3.10 4.31 15.85
C GLY A 333 3.68 3.68 14.59
N MET A 334 2.90 2.97 13.79
CA MET A 334 3.32 2.41 12.50
C MET A 334 2.54 3.04 11.35
N SER A 335 3.24 3.48 10.31
CA SER A 335 2.61 3.90 9.06
C SER A 335 2.11 2.69 8.26
N SER A 336 1.09 2.92 7.41
CA SER A 336 0.61 1.90 6.46
C SER A 336 1.74 1.41 5.54
N LYS A 337 2.65 2.31 5.15
CA LYS A 337 3.82 1.98 4.35
C LYS A 337 4.78 1.00 5.05
N GLU A 338 5.08 1.22 6.33
CA GLU A 338 5.96 0.32 7.10
C GLU A 338 5.34 -1.05 7.28
N LEU A 339 4.04 -1.13 7.58
CA LEU A 339 3.31 -2.40 7.67
C LEU A 339 3.32 -3.14 6.33
N LEU A 340 3.07 -2.43 5.21
CA LEU A 340 3.14 -3.01 3.87
C LEU A 340 4.54 -3.53 3.53
N ASP A 341 5.58 -2.74 3.81
CA ASP A 341 6.97 -3.12 3.57
C ASP A 341 7.33 -4.37 4.42
N LEU A 342 6.92 -4.40 5.69
CA LEU A 342 7.13 -5.53 6.61
C LEU A 342 6.44 -6.82 6.14
N PHE A 343 5.14 -6.77 5.84
CA PHE A 343 4.40 -7.94 5.36
C PHE A 343 4.93 -8.43 4.01
N ASP A 344 5.29 -7.51 3.10
CA ASP A 344 5.80 -7.88 1.79
C ASP A 344 7.16 -8.58 1.88
N ALA A 345 8.04 -8.12 2.79
CA ALA A 345 9.30 -8.79 3.10
C ALA A 345 9.09 -10.22 3.62
N ALA A 346 8.02 -10.45 4.39
CA ALA A 346 7.58 -11.78 4.82
C ALA A 346 6.77 -12.53 3.74
N GLN A 347 6.73 -12.07 2.49
CA GLN A 347 5.97 -12.71 1.40
C GLN A 347 4.46 -12.80 1.69
N VAL A 348 3.91 -11.82 2.41
CA VAL A 348 2.49 -11.65 2.71
C VAL A 348 1.98 -10.39 1.99
N ARG A 349 1.03 -10.55 1.06
CA ARG A 349 0.48 -9.43 0.28
C ARG A 349 -0.78 -8.90 0.94
N VAL A 350 -0.77 -7.64 1.35
CA VAL A 350 -1.90 -6.89 1.90
C VAL A 350 -2.02 -5.52 1.21
N SER A 351 -3.02 -4.72 1.56
CA SER A 351 -3.28 -3.42 0.91
C SER A 351 -3.52 -2.31 1.94
N SER A 352 -3.21 -1.05 1.62
CA SER A 352 -3.47 0.12 2.48
C SER A 352 -4.77 0.85 2.12
N GLY A 353 -5.86 0.10 1.92
CA GLY A 353 -7.18 0.62 1.50
C GLY A 353 -7.60 0.19 0.09
N SER A 354 -8.36 1.02 -0.62
CA SER A 354 -8.69 0.77 -2.04
C SER A 354 -7.41 0.77 -2.92
N ALA A 355 -7.31 -0.14 -3.90
CA ALA A 355 -6.12 -0.24 -4.76
C ALA A 355 -5.79 1.07 -5.49
N CYS A 356 -6.80 1.92 -5.74
CA CYS A 356 -6.64 3.23 -6.37
C CYS A 356 -6.10 4.32 -5.43
N SER A 357 -6.30 4.21 -4.10
CA SER A 357 -5.73 5.13 -3.11
C SER A 357 -4.35 4.69 -2.63
N ALA A 358 -4.05 3.39 -2.63
CA ALA A 358 -2.77 2.82 -2.22
C ALA A 358 -1.56 3.39 -2.98
N ALA A 359 -1.72 3.74 -4.26
CA ALA A 359 -0.63 4.33 -5.07
C ALA A 359 -0.30 5.78 -4.69
N LYS A 360 -1.19 6.49 -4.00
CA LYS A 360 -1.05 7.91 -3.66
C LYS A 360 -0.78 8.19 -2.18
N ALA A 361 -0.71 7.14 -1.34
CA ALA A 361 -0.54 7.26 0.12
C ALA A 361 -1.53 8.24 0.79
N ALA A 362 -2.70 8.46 0.17
CA ALA A 362 -3.73 9.34 0.70
C ALA A 362 -4.52 8.60 1.80
N PRO A 363 -4.98 9.30 2.85
CA PRO A 363 -5.87 8.73 3.85
C PRO A 363 -7.10 8.05 3.24
N SER A 364 -7.63 7.08 3.96
CA SER A 364 -8.86 6.38 3.55
C SER A 364 -10.09 7.27 3.69
N TYR A 365 -10.65 7.72 2.56
CA TYR A 365 -11.93 8.43 2.54
C TYR A 365 -13.08 7.59 3.14
N VAL A 366 -12.96 6.26 3.14
CA VAL A 366 -13.94 5.34 3.74
C VAL A 366 -13.89 5.45 5.27
N LEU A 367 -12.70 5.41 5.86
CA LEU A 367 -12.53 5.55 7.32
C LEU A 367 -12.75 7.00 7.79
N GLU A 368 -12.44 7.99 6.96
CA GLU A 368 -12.82 9.39 7.19
C GLU A 368 -14.35 9.58 7.19
N ALA A 369 -15.07 8.93 6.27
CA ALA A 369 -16.53 8.94 6.24
C ALA A 369 -17.16 8.28 7.48
N MET A 370 -16.43 7.37 8.13
CA MET A 370 -16.80 6.76 9.42
C MET A 370 -16.35 7.61 10.63
N HIS A 371 -15.78 8.80 10.39
CA HIS A 371 -15.26 9.68 11.43
C HIS A 371 -14.22 9.04 12.36
N LEU A 372 -13.46 8.07 11.85
CA LEU A 372 -12.35 7.50 12.61
C LEU A 372 -11.20 8.50 12.73
N PRO A 373 -10.39 8.42 13.82
CA PRO A 373 -9.23 9.29 13.99
C PRO A 373 -8.28 9.25 12.79
N GLU A 374 -7.74 10.40 12.40
CA GLU A 374 -6.88 10.58 11.23
C GLU A 374 -5.72 9.57 11.16
N TRP A 375 -5.08 9.30 12.30
CA TRP A 375 -3.99 8.32 12.37
C TRP A 375 -4.42 6.91 11.94
N ARG A 376 -5.69 6.51 12.16
CA ARG A 376 -6.22 5.22 11.68
C ARG A 376 -6.42 5.27 10.17
N SER A 377 -7.03 6.34 9.67
CA SER A 377 -7.30 6.54 8.24
C SER A 377 -6.03 6.59 7.38
N SER A 378 -4.91 7.08 7.91
CA SER A 378 -3.61 7.12 7.23
C SER A 378 -2.74 5.87 7.39
N SER A 379 -2.97 5.06 8.45
CA SER A 379 -2.21 3.85 8.75
C SER A 379 -2.94 2.53 8.46
N ALA A 380 -4.19 2.57 8.02
CA ALA A 380 -5.01 1.38 7.84
C ALA A 380 -4.44 0.37 6.84
N ILE A 381 -4.57 -0.90 7.20
CA ILE A 381 -4.26 -2.07 6.39
C ILE A 381 -5.53 -2.89 6.21
N ARG A 382 -5.87 -3.18 4.96
CA ARG A 382 -6.82 -4.22 4.58
C ARG A 382 -6.06 -5.52 4.35
N MET A 383 -6.46 -6.55 5.09
CA MET A 383 -6.08 -7.93 4.87
C MET A 383 -7.34 -8.70 4.47
N SER A 384 -7.33 -9.34 3.30
CA SER A 384 -8.49 -10.06 2.79
C SER A 384 -8.09 -11.33 2.06
N PHE A 385 -8.68 -12.46 2.43
CA PHE A 385 -8.51 -13.72 1.72
C PHE A 385 -9.76 -14.02 0.89
N GLY A 386 -9.78 -15.16 0.21
CA GLY A 386 -11.00 -15.61 -0.46
C GLY A 386 -11.33 -17.05 -0.12
N PRO A 387 -12.51 -17.53 -0.54
CA PRO A 387 -13.08 -18.79 -0.09
C PRO A 387 -12.37 -20.06 -0.55
N LEU A 388 -11.30 -19.97 -1.36
CA LEU A 388 -10.40 -21.10 -1.64
C LEU A 388 -9.34 -21.32 -0.55
N ALA A 389 -9.25 -20.45 0.45
CA ALA A 389 -8.30 -20.65 1.55
C ALA A 389 -8.54 -21.99 2.25
N ASP A 390 -7.46 -22.64 2.67
CA ASP A 390 -7.51 -23.86 3.47
C ASP A 390 -6.68 -23.70 4.76
N ASP A 391 -6.72 -24.71 5.62
CA ASP A 391 -5.99 -24.69 6.88
C ASP A 391 -4.49 -24.51 6.71
N ALA A 392 -3.89 -25.07 5.65
CA ALA A 392 -2.47 -24.97 5.39
C ALA A 392 -2.08 -23.53 5.04
N PHE A 393 -2.84 -22.90 4.15
CA PHE A 393 -2.69 -21.49 3.78
C PHE A 393 -2.82 -20.58 5.01
N ILE A 394 -3.86 -20.78 5.82
CA ILE A 394 -4.10 -19.96 7.02
C ILE A 394 -3.02 -20.18 8.08
N ASN A 395 -2.58 -21.42 8.32
CA ASN A 395 -1.47 -21.71 9.23
C ASN A 395 -0.17 -21.02 8.78
N ALA A 396 0.15 -21.11 7.49
CA ALA A 396 1.32 -20.44 6.95
C ALA A 396 1.20 -18.91 7.10
N ALA A 397 0.00 -18.35 6.89
CA ALA A 397 -0.24 -16.91 7.05
C ALA A 397 -0.06 -16.46 8.50
N CYS A 398 -0.64 -17.19 9.45
CA CYS A 398 -0.50 -16.94 10.89
C CYS A 398 0.98 -16.93 11.30
N ALA A 399 1.73 -17.97 10.92
CA ALA A 399 3.15 -18.08 11.25
C ALA A 399 3.98 -16.90 10.70
N ARG A 400 3.69 -16.44 9.47
CA ARG A 400 4.40 -15.29 8.89
C ARG A 400 4.00 -13.96 9.52
N ILE A 401 2.73 -13.79 9.89
CA ILE A 401 2.25 -12.61 10.62
C ILE A 401 2.95 -12.51 11.98
N GLU A 402 3.02 -13.62 12.73
CA GLU A 402 3.74 -13.65 14.01
C GLU A 402 5.24 -13.39 13.85
N HIS A 403 5.85 -13.95 12.80
CA HIS A 403 7.23 -13.63 12.43
C HIS A 403 7.43 -12.14 12.11
N CYS A 404 6.48 -11.48 11.45
CA CYS A 404 6.53 -10.03 11.26
C CYS A 404 6.56 -9.27 12.59
N GLY A 405 5.76 -9.68 13.58
CA GLY A 405 5.78 -9.08 14.91
C GLY A 405 7.14 -9.26 15.61
N ILE A 406 7.75 -10.45 15.49
CA ILE A 406 9.10 -10.71 15.98
C ILE A 406 10.12 -9.85 15.24
N ALA A 407 10.06 -9.80 13.91
CA ALA A 407 10.96 -9.04 13.06
C ALA A 407 10.85 -7.52 13.28
N TRP A 408 9.67 -7.00 13.59
CA TRP A 408 9.48 -5.61 13.98
C TRP A 408 10.18 -5.31 15.32
N ARG A 409 9.95 -6.15 16.34
CA ARG A 409 10.59 -6.03 17.67
C ARG A 409 12.11 -6.22 17.60
N ASN A 410 12.59 -7.18 16.82
CA ASN A 410 14.01 -7.52 16.65
C ASN A 410 14.74 -6.61 15.66
N GLY A 411 14.05 -6.09 14.64
CA GLY A 411 14.57 -5.02 13.79
C GLY A 411 14.79 -3.74 14.58
N SER A 412 14.03 -3.58 15.67
CA SER A 412 14.22 -2.56 16.68
C SER A 412 15.30 -2.97 17.71
N THR A 413 15.40 -4.24 18.10
CA THR A 413 16.43 -4.79 19.02
C THR A 413 17.47 -5.63 18.28
N THR A 414 18.52 -5.00 17.73
CA THR A 414 19.52 -5.68 16.90
C THR A 414 20.28 -6.78 17.68
N THR A 415 19.83 -8.04 17.56
CA THR A 415 20.53 -9.24 18.05
C THR A 415 21.12 -10.11 16.93
N LEU A 416 20.85 -9.77 15.66
CA LEU A 416 21.49 -10.41 14.50
C LEU A 416 22.86 -9.78 14.23
N SER A 417 23.86 -10.24 14.99
CA SER A 417 25.31 -10.20 14.74
C SER A 417 25.91 -9.03 13.94
N ALA A 418 25.47 -7.80 14.15
CA ALA A 418 26.20 -6.64 13.68
C ALA A 418 27.15 -6.21 14.79
N ALA A 419 28.44 -6.14 14.47
CA ALA A 419 29.43 -5.47 15.32
C ALA A 419 28.83 -4.18 15.89
N ILE A 420 29.08 -3.94 17.16
CA ILE A 420 28.87 -2.66 17.83
C ILE A 420 29.34 -1.55 16.88
N ARG A 421 28.40 -0.76 16.32
CA ARG A 421 28.70 0.26 15.31
C ARG A 421 28.26 1.63 15.78
N ASP A 422 29.09 2.56 15.38
CA ASP A 422 28.84 3.98 15.39
C ASP A 422 27.80 4.32 14.33
N GLU A 423 26.71 4.99 14.71
CA GLU A 423 25.59 5.27 13.81
C GLU A 423 25.27 6.77 13.75
N VAL A 424 24.89 7.22 12.56
CA VAL A 424 24.20 8.46 12.26
C VAL A 424 22.94 8.05 11.51
N VAL A 425 21.79 8.13 12.17
CA VAL A 425 20.49 7.65 11.68
C VAL A 425 19.59 8.83 11.39
N GLN A 426 19.00 8.86 10.19
CA GLN A 426 18.01 9.85 9.80
C GLN A 426 16.60 9.33 10.05
N PHE A 427 15.81 10.11 10.78
CA PHE A 427 14.37 9.95 10.89
C PHE A 427 13.72 11.04 10.05
N ASN A 428 12.89 10.67 9.08
CA ASN A 428 12.20 11.62 8.21
C ASN A 428 10.69 11.43 8.29
N GLN A 429 9.96 12.55 8.32
CA GLN A 429 8.53 12.63 8.13
C GLN A 429 8.19 13.92 7.39
N GLU A 430 7.59 13.79 6.19
CA GLU A 430 7.15 14.92 5.36
C GLU A 430 8.22 16.00 5.12
N GLY A 431 9.47 15.57 4.93
CA GLY A 431 10.61 16.47 4.69
C GLY A 431 11.28 16.97 5.97
N ALA A 432 10.63 16.90 7.14
CA ALA A 432 11.28 17.16 8.43
C ALA A 432 12.18 15.99 8.82
N ASN A 433 13.41 16.31 9.23
CA ASN A 433 14.45 15.37 9.61
C ASN A 433 14.83 15.55 11.07
N ALA A 434 14.91 14.44 11.80
CA ALA A 434 15.64 14.35 13.05
C ALA A 434 16.83 13.41 12.88
N TRP A 435 17.93 13.71 13.54
CA TRP A 435 19.17 12.94 13.45
C TRP A 435 19.51 12.30 14.78
N LEU A 436 19.75 11.00 14.79
CA LEU A 436 20.25 10.29 15.96
C LEU A 436 21.71 9.92 15.72
N VAL A 437 22.59 10.40 16.58
CA VAL A 437 24.01 10.06 16.58
C VAL A 437 24.28 9.15 17.78
N ALA A 438 24.70 7.92 17.55
CA ALA A 438 24.94 6.95 18.61
C ALA A 438 26.34 6.35 18.51
N ASP A 439 27.00 6.20 19.65
CA ASP A 439 28.23 5.41 19.78
C ASP A 439 27.87 3.99 20.24
N GLY A 440 28.30 3.02 19.45
CA GLY A 440 27.92 1.64 19.72
C GLY A 440 28.51 1.12 21.04
N ALA A 441 29.75 1.52 21.36
CA ALA A 441 30.54 0.94 22.45
C ALA A 441 30.03 1.38 23.82
N THR A 442 29.80 2.68 23.98
CA THR A 442 29.26 3.30 25.19
C THR A 442 27.74 3.21 25.27
N ARG A 443 27.08 2.92 24.13
CA ARG A 443 25.63 2.97 23.97
C ARG A 443 25.04 4.36 24.24
N ASN A 444 25.85 5.42 24.23
CA ASN A 444 25.35 6.77 24.35
C ASN A 444 24.86 7.30 23.01
N CYS A 445 23.79 8.08 23.02
CA CYS A 445 23.30 8.76 21.83
C CYS A 445 22.90 10.21 22.10
N VAL A 446 22.87 10.99 21.02
CA VAL A 446 22.36 12.35 20.96
C VAL A 446 21.32 12.42 19.86
N ILE A 447 20.21 13.12 20.11
CA ILE A 447 19.18 13.40 19.11
C ILE A 447 19.28 14.88 18.74
N ILE A 448 19.24 15.19 17.45
CA ILE A 448 19.40 16.54 16.91
C ILE A 448 18.17 16.88 16.05
N ASP A 449 17.58 18.05 16.30
CA ASP A 449 16.37 18.58 15.65
C ASP A 449 15.16 17.61 15.66
N PRO A 450 14.78 17.03 16.81
CA PRO A 450 13.55 16.24 16.87
C PRO A 450 12.30 17.11 16.67
N SER A 451 11.26 16.53 16.10
CA SER A 451 9.91 17.09 16.10
C SER A 451 8.97 16.24 16.97
N PRO A 452 7.86 16.79 17.48
CA PRO A 452 6.88 16.02 18.24
C PRO A 452 6.37 14.80 17.46
N ALA A 453 6.13 14.98 16.15
CA ALA A 453 5.69 13.90 15.27
C ALA A 453 6.67 12.70 15.19
N LEU A 454 7.99 12.97 15.31
CA LEU A 454 9.03 11.93 15.29
C LEU A 454 9.37 11.38 16.68
N ALA A 455 8.97 12.06 17.76
CA ALA A 455 9.35 11.71 19.13
C ALA A 455 8.98 10.26 19.52
N PRO A 456 7.78 9.73 19.22
CA PRO A 456 7.44 8.35 19.56
C PRO A 456 8.34 7.32 18.84
N ARG A 457 8.68 7.56 17.57
CA ARG A 457 9.52 6.68 16.75
C ARG A 457 10.97 6.70 17.24
N LEU A 458 11.50 7.89 17.53
CA LEU A 458 12.82 8.07 18.13
C LEU A 458 12.92 7.36 19.49
N ALA A 459 11.93 7.53 20.36
CA ALA A 459 11.91 6.89 21.67
C ALA A 459 11.81 5.35 21.58
N ALA A 460 11.01 4.83 20.64
CA ALA A 460 10.97 3.39 20.36
C ALA A 460 12.33 2.86 19.88
N TYR A 461 13.01 3.60 18.99
CA TYR A 461 14.33 3.23 18.49
C TYR A 461 15.40 3.20 19.59
N VAL A 462 15.49 4.27 20.41
CA VAL A 462 16.46 4.34 21.51
C VAL A 462 16.28 3.21 22.51
N ARG A 463 15.04 2.93 22.95
CA ARG A 463 14.73 1.83 23.88
C ARG A 463 15.14 0.48 23.30
N SER A 464 14.78 0.26 22.04
CA SER A 464 15.01 -1.02 21.38
C SER A 464 16.49 -1.29 21.08
N GLN A 465 17.28 -0.26 20.78
CA GLN A 465 18.74 -0.39 20.65
C GLN A 465 19.48 -0.37 21.99
N ASN A 466 18.75 -0.18 23.09
CA ASN A 466 19.27 -0.01 24.45
C ASN A 466 20.30 1.13 24.55
N TYR A 467 20.03 2.25 23.88
CA TYR A 467 20.85 3.45 23.97
C TYR A 467 20.47 4.30 25.19
N ARG A 468 21.44 5.05 25.72
CA ARG A 468 21.25 6.07 26.75
C ARG A 468 21.34 7.46 26.11
N LEU A 469 20.28 8.24 26.21
CA LEU A 469 20.20 9.56 25.63
C LEU A 469 20.99 10.55 26.48
N SER A 470 22.02 11.16 25.89
CA SER A 470 22.92 12.12 26.55
C SER A 470 22.50 13.57 26.32
N ALA A 471 21.90 13.88 25.17
CA ALA A 471 21.40 15.22 24.87
C ALA A 471 20.31 15.19 23.79
N VAL A 472 19.42 16.18 23.84
CA VAL A 472 18.45 16.50 22.79
C VAL A 472 18.75 17.91 22.31
N LEU A 473 19.36 18.02 21.15
CA LEU A 473 19.89 19.25 20.60
C LEU A 473 18.95 19.86 19.57
N CYS A 474 18.90 21.18 19.52
CA CYS A 474 18.23 21.92 18.45
C CYS A 474 19.21 22.90 17.80
N ASN A 475 19.18 23.03 16.48
CA ASN A 475 19.99 23.98 15.74
C ASN A 475 19.44 25.41 15.81
N HIS A 476 18.17 25.58 16.18
CA HIS A 476 17.53 26.87 16.42
C HIS A 476 16.51 26.75 17.58
N ILE A 477 16.34 27.82 18.37
CA ILE A 477 15.39 27.84 19.48
C ILE A 477 13.99 28.01 18.91
N ARG A 478 13.12 27.00 19.10
CA ARG A 478 11.73 27.02 18.63
C ARG A 478 10.80 26.41 19.69
N PRO A 479 9.53 26.85 19.77
CA PRO A 479 8.56 26.30 20.72
C PRO A 479 8.35 24.77 20.58
N ASP A 480 8.38 24.25 19.36
CA ASP A 480 8.16 22.82 19.09
C ASP A 480 9.37 21.94 19.45
N GLY A 481 10.58 22.51 19.51
CA GLY A 481 11.77 21.82 19.98
C GLY A 481 11.71 21.47 21.47
N ASP A 482 11.13 22.35 22.29
CA ASP A 482 10.89 22.09 23.71
C ASP A 482 9.78 21.04 23.90
N GLU A 483 8.71 21.10 23.12
CA GLU A 483 7.65 20.08 23.12
C GLU A 483 8.20 18.69 22.77
N ALA A 484 8.98 18.58 21.68
CA ALA A 484 9.61 17.34 21.27
C ALA A 484 10.56 16.77 22.33
N ARG A 485 11.31 17.64 23.03
CA ARG A 485 12.20 17.23 24.12
C ARG A 485 11.43 16.67 25.32
N ILE A 486 10.33 17.34 25.71
CA ILE A 486 9.46 16.88 26.80
C ILE A 486 8.84 15.52 26.44
N GLU A 487 8.33 15.39 25.22
CA GLU A 487 7.72 14.15 24.74
C GLU A 487 8.74 12.99 24.71
N LEU A 488 9.95 13.24 24.20
CA LEU A 488 11.05 12.27 24.21
C LEU A 488 11.44 11.85 25.63
N ALA A 489 11.65 12.80 26.54
CA ALA A 489 12.02 12.51 27.92
C ALA A 489 10.96 11.64 28.61
N GLY A 490 9.68 11.99 28.43
CA GLY A 490 8.55 11.23 28.96
C GLY A 490 8.47 9.81 28.37
N ALA A 491 8.70 9.65 27.07
CA ALA A 491 8.62 8.36 26.38
C ALA A 491 9.82 7.43 26.66
N LEU A 492 10.99 7.99 26.99
CA LEU A 492 12.23 7.25 27.22
C LEU A 492 12.42 6.75 28.65
N GLY A 493 11.82 7.41 29.64
CA GLY A 493 11.96 7.04 31.05
C GLY A 493 13.45 6.93 31.43
N SER A 494 13.86 5.78 31.97
CA SER A 494 15.23 5.55 32.44
C SER A 494 16.32 5.66 31.36
N HIS A 495 15.96 5.61 30.08
CA HIS A 495 16.91 5.85 28.98
C HIS A 495 17.33 7.32 28.86
N ALA A 496 16.59 8.24 29.47
CA ALA A 496 16.86 9.69 29.48
C ALA A 496 17.46 10.21 30.80
N ASP A 497 17.72 9.34 31.79
CA ASP A 497 18.25 9.73 33.11
C ASP A 497 19.61 10.45 33.04
N ALA A 498 20.36 10.26 31.95
CA ALA A 498 21.65 10.90 31.73
C ALA A 498 21.52 12.36 31.25
N ILE A 499 20.31 12.83 30.93
CA ILE A 499 20.06 14.22 30.56
C ILE A 499 20.10 15.06 31.82
N GLY A 500 21.26 15.65 32.09
CA GLY A 500 21.45 16.64 33.14
C GLY A 500 20.94 18.03 32.76
N SER A 501 21.33 19.05 33.53
CA SER A 501 21.07 20.44 33.18
C SER A 501 21.69 20.79 31.83
N HIS A 502 20.96 21.53 31.00
CA HIS A 502 21.38 21.93 29.67
C HIS A 502 21.03 23.40 29.39
N ASP A 503 21.63 23.99 28.35
CA ASP A 503 21.25 25.32 27.87
C ASP A 503 19.97 25.31 27.00
N ALA A 504 19.61 26.47 26.43
CA ALA A 504 18.42 26.64 25.60
C ALA A 504 18.45 25.81 24.30
N PHE A 505 19.63 25.45 23.80
CA PHE A 505 19.77 24.57 22.63
C PHE A 505 19.81 23.09 23.01
N GLY A 506 19.75 22.78 24.32
CA GLY A 506 19.83 21.42 24.85
C GLY A 506 21.25 20.90 25.03
N TRP A 507 22.25 21.77 24.92
CA TRP A 507 23.64 21.39 25.12
C TRP A 507 23.92 21.15 26.61
N PRO A 508 24.55 20.02 27.00
CA PRO A 508 24.83 19.72 28.40
C PRO A 508 25.69 20.79 29.09
N ALA A 509 25.32 21.19 30.31
CA ALA A 509 26.14 22.06 31.15
C ALA A 509 27.24 21.24 31.86
N SER A 510 28.46 21.78 31.97
CA SER A 510 29.54 21.17 32.77
C SER A 510 29.84 22.00 34.01
N GLU A 511 30.11 21.35 35.14
CA GLU A 511 30.52 22.02 36.39
C GLU A 511 31.82 22.79 36.16
N GLY A 512 31.73 24.13 36.03
CA GLY A 512 32.88 25.04 36.05
C GLY A 512 33.50 25.42 34.70
N SER A 513 32.98 24.99 33.54
CA SER A 513 33.41 25.47 32.22
C SER A 513 32.35 25.26 31.13
N ALA A 514 32.34 26.11 30.09
CA ALA A 514 31.54 25.87 28.89
C ALA A 514 32.21 24.78 28.04
N THR A 515 31.82 23.52 28.19
CA THR A 515 32.28 22.43 27.31
C THR A 515 31.87 22.73 25.87
N THR A 516 32.85 22.73 24.96
CA THR A 516 32.64 22.92 23.51
C THR A 516 32.42 21.62 22.76
N ALA A 517 32.61 20.47 23.43
CA ALA A 517 32.47 19.14 22.84
C ALA A 517 31.74 18.15 23.76
N VAL A 518 30.95 17.26 23.16
CA VAL A 518 30.34 16.07 23.78
C VAL A 518 31.03 14.82 23.21
N MET A 519 31.53 13.95 24.09
CA MET A 519 32.21 12.72 23.70
C MET A 519 31.20 11.59 23.43
N LEU A 520 31.32 10.95 22.27
CA LEU A 520 30.54 9.78 21.86
C LEU A 520 31.55 8.67 21.51
N GLY A 521 32.10 8.05 22.56
CA GLY A 521 33.17 7.05 22.46
C GLY A 521 34.40 7.58 21.74
N ALA A 522 34.69 7.04 20.55
CA ALA A 522 35.84 7.45 19.74
C ALA A 522 35.60 8.74 18.93
N ARG A 523 34.35 9.21 18.83
CA ARG A 523 33.96 10.44 18.15
C ARG A 523 33.67 11.56 19.14
N LYS A 524 33.77 12.80 18.67
CA LYS A 524 33.34 13.98 19.43
C LYS A 524 32.41 14.84 18.60
N LEU A 525 31.36 15.33 19.25
CA LEU A 525 30.41 16.30 18.70
C LEU A 525 30.79 17.68 19.22
N ILE A 526 31.08 18.64 18.35
CA ILE A 526 31.44 20.01 18.69
C ILE A 526 30.28 20.95 18.36
N ARG A 527 29.95 21.88 19.27
CA ARG A 527 29.02 22.97 18.97
C ARG A 527 29.75 24.17 18.38
N MET A 528 29.16 24.78 17.36
CA MET A 528 29.68 25.97 16.70
C MET A 528 28.54 27.00 16.54
N PRO A 529 28.64 28.18 17.18
CA PRO A 529 27.64 29.23 17.03
C PRO A 529 27.74 29.89 15.64
N LEU A 530 26.59 30.12 15.01
CA LEU A 530 26.48 30.87 13.75
C LEU A 530 25.26 31.79 13.79
N GLY A 531 25.45 33.05 14.20
CA GLY A 531 24.36 33.99 14.43
C GLY A 531 23.43 33.51 15.55
N GLU A 532 22.13 33.42 15.26
CA GLU A 532 21.10 32.90 16.19
C GLU A 532 20.96 31.36 16.14
N HIS A 533 21.82 30.70 15.38
CA HIS A 533 21.81 29.24 15.20
C HIS A 533 23.01 28.58 15.86
N GLN A 534 22.86 27.30 16.17
CA GLN A 534 23.96 26.39 16.51
C GLN A 534 24.13 25.39 15.38
N ILE A 535 25.37 25.02 15.09
CA ILE A 535 25.72 23.91 14.21
C ILE A 535 26.47 22.87 15.03
N TYR A 536 26.20 21.59 14.78
CA TYR A 536 26.85 20.49 15.47
C TYR A 536 27.75 19.73 14.50
N LEU A 537 29.02 19.60 14.84
CA LEU A 537 30.05 18.99 14.00
C LEU A 537 30.51 17.67 14.62
N LEU A 538 30.34 16.57 13.90
CA LEU A 538 30.74 15.24 14.35
C LEU A 538 31.96 14.79 13.56
N GLY A 539 33.02 14.37 14.27
CA GLY A 539 34.23 13.81 13.69
C GLY A 539 34.95 12.90 14.67
N ASP A 540 36.05 12.30 14.22
CA ASP A 540 36.87 11.43 15.08
C ASP A 540 37.61 12.27 16.13
N ALA A 541 37.59 11.81 17.38
CA ALA A 541 38.16 12.59 18.48
C ALA A 541 39.68 12.74 18.37
N LYS A 542 40.33 11.77 17.69
CA LYS A 542 41.78 11.65 17.49
C LYS A 542 42.31 12.48 16.31
N ASP A 543 41.44 13.04 15.48
CA ASP A 543 41.87 13.84 14.33
C ASP A 543 42.51 15.15 14.82
N GLU A 544 43.77 15.37 14.42
CA GLU A 544 44.52 16.59 14.69
C GLU A 544 45.17 17.10 13.38
N PRO A 545 44.71 18.26 12.84
CA PRO A 545 43.60 19.08 13.31
C PRO A 545 42.25 18.35 13.17
N PHE A 546 41.27 18.70 14.02
CA PHE A 546 39.93 18.11 13.96
C PHE A 546 39.29 18.35 12.59
N SER A 547 38.75 17.29 12.01
CA SER A 547 37.99 17.34 10.76
C SER A 547 36.58 16.80 11.00
N ALA A 548 35.57 17.59 10.62
CA ALA A 548 34.18 17.14 10.70
C ALA A 548 33.86 16.18 9.56
N HIS A 549 33.23 15.05 9.88
CA HIS A 549 32.67 14.12 8.89
C HIS A 549 31.22 14.46 8.59
N PHE A 550 30.50 14.94 9.60
CA PHE A 550 29.11 15.38 9.50
C PHE A 550 28.96 16.77 10.12
N ALA A 551 28.11 17.58 9.50
CA ALA A 551 27.65 18.85 10.05
C ALA A 551 26.13 18.85 10.07
N PHE A 552 25.53 18.93 11.26
CA PHE A 552 24.09 19.08 11.44
C PHE A 552 23.79 20.58 11.44
N ILE A 553 23.08 21.05 10.41
CA ILE A 553 22.98 22.47 10.06
C ILE A 553 21.58 23.06 10.25
N GLY A 554 20.63 22.29 10.78
CA GLY A 554 19.24 22.74 10.89
C GLY A 554 18.64 23.06 9.52
N GLU A 555 17.98 24.21 9.41
CA GLU A 555 17.41 24.72 8.15
C GLU A 555 18.33 25.72 7.44
N LEU A 556 19.59 25.84 7.86
CA LEU A 556 20.52 26.79 7.25
C LEU A 556 20.86 26.40 5.79
N PRO A 557 20.91 27.36 4.86
CA PRO A 557 21.38 27.07 3.50
C PRO A 557 22.84 26.64 3.52
N ALA A 558 23.19 25.57 2.79
CA ALA A 558 24.55 25.02 2.74
C ALA A 558 25.62 26.09 2.41
N ALA A 559 25.32 27.02 1.51
CA ALA A 559 26.25 28.09 1.12
C ALA A 559 26.63 29.05 2.27
N THR A 560 25.84 29.10 3.35
CA THR A 560 26.15 29.90 4.54
C THR A 560 27.11 29.20 5.49
N ILE A 561 27.39 27.92 5.25
CA ILE A 561 28.23 27.05 6.07
C ILE A 561 29.64 27.05 5.49
N ALA A 562 30.46 28.02 5.88
CA ALA A 562 31.88 28.05 5.54
C ALA A 562 32.69 28.24 6.83
N SER A 563 33.52 27.25 7.18
CA SER A 563 34.30 27.26 8.42
C SER A 563 35.60 26.48 8.23
N ALA A 564 36.65 26.86 8.97
CA ALA A 564 37.93 26.15 8.97
C ALA A 564 37.82 24.67 9.44
N LEU A 565 36.72 24.31 10.11
CA LEU A 565 36.46 22.95 10.62
C LEU A 565 35.60 22.09 9.68
N ILE A 566 35.14 22.64 8.56
CA ILE A 566 34.23 21.99 7.61
C ILE A 566 34.92 21.90 6.27
N ASP A 567 35.31 20.68 5.89
CA ASP A 567 35.84 20.37 4.56
C ASP A 567 34.71 20.42 3.51
N PRO A 568 34.98 20.78 2.23
CA PRO A 568 33.98 20.75 1.16
C PRO A 568 33.22 19.43 0.99
N ASP A 569 33.80 18.31 1.43
CA ASP A 569 33.22 16.96 1.39
C ASP A 569 32.55 16.54 2.71
N THR A 570 32.51 17.41 3.72
CA THR A 570 31.74 17.18 4.94
C THR A 570 30.26 16.98 4.61
N LEU A 571 29.65 15.94 5.16
CA LEU A 571 28.25 15.63 4.94
C LEU A 571 27.37 16.61 5.71
N LEU A 572 26.57 17.39 4.98
CA LEU A 572 25.64 18.35 5.52
C LEU A 572 24.28 17.68 5.75
N CYS A 573 23.88 17.62 7.02
CA CYS A 573 22.68 17.00 7.54
C CYS A 573 21.68 18.10 7.94
N SER A 574 20.64 18.32 7.13
CA SER A 574 19.63 19.36 7.39
C SER A 574 18.46 18.81 8.22
N ALA A 575 17.82 19.68 9.01
CA ALA A 575 16.55 19.42 9.68
C ALA A 575 15.36 19.38 8.70
N ARG A 576 15.56 19.86 7.46
CA ARG A 576 14.56 19.82 6.42
C ARG A 576 15.17 19.47 5.07
N ASP A 577 14.59 18.49 4.39
CA ASP A 577 14.98 18.07 3.04
C ASP A 577 13.73 17.71 2.23
N ASP A 578 13.18 18.72 1.54
CA ASP A 578 12.00 18.55 0.69
C ASP A 578 12.30 17.70 -0.56
N ALA A 579 13.58 17.65 -0.99
CA ALA A 579 14.02 16.80 -2.09
C ALA A 579 14.20 15.33 -1.67
N ASN A 580 14.29 15.06 -0.36
CA ASN A 580 14.37 13.73 0.24
C ASN A 580 15.56 12.91 -0.30
N LEU A 581 16.72 13.55 -0.34
CA LEU A 581 18.02 13.06 -0.83
C LEU A 581 19.02 12.78 0.31
N LEU A 582 18.54 12.63 1.54
CA LEU A 582 19.29 12.29 2.77
C LEU A 582 20.20 13.40 3.28
N CYS A 583 21.33 13.66 2.59
CA CYS A 583 22.35 14.64 2.96
C CYS A 583 23.12 15.13 1.73
N THR A 584 23.74 16.31 1.82
CA THR A 584 24.52 16.93 0.72
C THR A 584 25.95 17.27 1.18
N SER A 585 26.74 17.96 0.36
CA SER A 585 28.04 18.54 0.74
C SER A 585 28.21 19.91 0.09
N LEU A 586 29.12 20.74 0.61
CA LEU A 586 29.39 22.05 -0.01
C LEU A 586 29.84 21.90 -1.47
N ARG A 587 30.69 20.89 -1.75
CA ARG A 587 31.13 20.57 -3.12
C ARG A 587 29.97 20.19 -4.02
N ALA A 588 29.04 19.37 -3.54
CA ALA A 588 27.88 18.93 -4.30
C ALA A 588 26.96 20.10 -4.68
N GLU A 589 26.68 20.98 -3.72
CA GLU A 589 25.85 22.18 -3.93
C GLU A 589 26.51 23.16 -4.92
N GLN A 590 27.82 23.38 -4.81
CA GLN A 590 28.57 24.21 -5.75
C GLN A 590 28.56 23.62 -7.17
N SER A 591 28.69 22.30 -7.29
CA SER A 591 28.67 21.60 -8.59
C SER A 591 27.30 21.70 -9.26
N GLN A 592 26.21 21.61 -8.48
CA GLN A 592 24.85 21.84 -8.97
C GLN A 592 24.64 23.28 -9.44
N ALA A 593 25.07 24.27 -8.64
CA ALA A 593 24.94 25.69 -8.97
C ALA A 593 25.75 26.08 -10.22
N ALA A 594 26.89 25.41 -10.47
CA ALA A 594 27.74 25.63 -11.64
C ALA A 594 27.18 25.06 -12.96
N GLY A 595 25.96 24.52 -12.97
CA GLY A 595 25.31 24.02 -14.19
C GLY A 595 25.91 22.71 -14.71
N ALA A 596 26.69 22.00 -13.89
CA ALA A 596 26.97 20.59 -14.17
C ALA A 596 25.61 19.89 -14.19
N LYS A 597 25.18 19.41 -15.35
CA LYS A 597 24.06 18.48 -15.43
C LYS A 597 24.42 17.31 -14.54
N ILE A 598 23.87 17.26 -13.33
CA ILE A 598 23.59 15.97 -12.71
C ILE A 598 22.77 15.29 -13.79
N ASP A 599 23.28 14.18 -14.30
CA ASP A 599 22.56 13.34 -15.24
C ASP A 599 21.39 12.73 -14.44
N SER A 600 20.37 13.56 -14.17
CA SER A 600 19.09 13.18 -13.62
C SER A 600 18.28 12.41 -14.66
N ASN A 601 18.83 12.25 -15.86
CA ASN A 601 18.39 11.29 -16.83
C ASN A 601 18.64 9.90 -16.21
N THR A 602 17.56 9.34 -15.66
CA THR A 602 17.52 8.04 -14.98
C THR A 602 18.04 6.89 -15.83
N ASP A 603 18.27 7.09 -17.12
CA ASP A 603 18.62 6.04 -18.09
C ASP A 603 19.98 5.38 -17.86
N ASN A 604 20.93 6.02 -17.15
CA ASN A 604 22.26 5.48 -16.86
C ASN A 604 22.50 5.09 -15.38
N MET A 605 21.45 5.11 -14.55
CA MET A 605 21.52 4.84 -13.11
C MET A 605 20.97 3.48 -12.71
N HIS A 606 20.50 2.71 -13.68
CA HIS A 606 19.58 1.62 -13.41
C HIS A 606 20.01 0.32 -14.07
N LEU A 607 19.80 -0.79 -13.36
CA LEU A 607 19.99 -2.14 -13.87
C LEU A 607 18.63 -2.83 -13.92
N SER A 608 18.28 -3.37 -15.09
CA SER A 608 17.18 -4.32 -15.16
C SER A 608 17.58 -5.64 -14.50
N ALA A 609 16.60 -6.48 -14.17
CA ALA A 609 16.86 -7.81 -13.62
C ALA A 609 17.81 -8.62 -14.53
N ALA A 610 17.59 -8.62 -15.85
CA ALA A 610 18.46 -9.30 -16.80
C ALA A 610 19.87 -8.66 -16.92
N ALA A 611 19.98 -7.34 -16.78
CA ALA A 611 21.28 -6.65 -16.84
C ALA A 611 22.12 -6.84 -15.56
N LEU A 612 21.48 -7.15 -14.42
CA LEU A 612 22.17 -7.35 -13.15
C LEU A 612 23.15 -8.53 -13.21
N ASP A 613 22.72 -9.68 -13.75
CA ASP A 613 23.56 -10.88 -13.83
C ASP A 613 24.81 -10.64 -14.70
N GLN A 614 24.62 -9.96 -15.82
CA GLN A 614 25.72 -9.57 -16.70
C GLN A 614 26.65 -8.56 -16.04
N PHE A 615 26.10 -7.59 -15.31
CA PHE A 615 26.87 -6.59 -14.58
C PHE A 615 27.75 -7.24 -13.50
N LEU A 616 27.17 -8.10 -12.66
CA LEU A 616 27.90 -8.82 -11.60
C LEU A 616 28.98 -9.74 -12.16
N SER A 617 28.75 -10.32 -13.35
CA SER A 617 29.76 -11.13 -14.03
C SER A 617 30.95 -10.28 -14.53
N ASN A 618 30.70 -9.06 -14.98
CA ASN A 618 31.73 -8.14 -15.46
C ASN A 618 32.46 -7.40 -14.33
N HIS A 619 31.82 -7.27 -13.17
CA HIS A 619 32.31 -6.56 -12.00
C HIS A 619 32.31 -7.49 -10.77
N PRO A 620 33.26 -8.44 -10.67
CA PRO A 620 33.30 -9.39 -9.56
C PRO A 620 33.58 -8.75 -8.20
N ASP A 621 34.08 -7.50 -8.18
CA ASP A 621 34.29 -6.65 -7.01
C ASP A 621 33.05 -5.82 -6.62
N ALA A 622 31.96 -5.90 -7.39
CA ALA A 622 30.74 -5.17 -7.10
C ALA A 622 30.13 -5.58 -5.76
N ILE A 623 29.67 -4.58 -5.00
CA ILE A 623 29.00 -4.78 -3.72
C ILE A 623 27.50 -4.59 -3.91
N LEU A 624 26.73 -5.62 -3.59
CA LEU A 624 25.27 -5.52 -3.50
C LEU A 624 24.88 -4.89 -2.17
N VAL A 625 24.05 -3.85 -2.21
CA VAL A 625 23.65 -3.09 -1.02
C VAL A 625 22.14 -3.17 -0.81
N ASP A 626 21.73 -3.84 0.26
CA ASP A 626 20.33 -3.93 0.67
C ASP A 626 19.96 -2.70 1.52
N VAL A 627 19.13 -1.81 0.95
CA VAL A 627 18.66 -0.59 1.63
C VAL A 627 17.27 -0.72 2.23
N ARG A 628 16.75 -1.94 2.35
CA ARG A 628 15.54 -2.20 3.14
C ARG A 628 15.80 -1.89 4.62
N GLU A 629 14.75 -1.55 5.36
CA GLU A 629 14.88 -1.31 6.80
C GLU A 629 15.18 -2.62 7.53
N THR A 630 15.77 -2.51 8.72
CA THR A 630 16.19 -3.67 9.52
C THR A 630 15.02 -4.63 9.81
N TYR A 631 13.81 -4.12 10.00
CA TYR A 631 12.62 -4.96 10.22
C TYR A 631 12.26 -5.79 8.98
N GLU A 632 12.47 -5.27 7.75
CA GLU A 632 12.25 -6.03 6.52
C GLU A 632 13.32 -7.09 6.31
N GLN A 633 14.57 -6.76 6.63
CA GLN A 633 15.69 -7.69 6.56
C GLN A 633 15.47 -8.87 7.53
N ALA A 634 14.97 -8.59 8.74
CA ALA A 634 14.60 -9.60 9.72
C ALA A 634 13.34 -10.41 9.31
N ALA A 635 12.38 -9.77 8.64
CA ALA A 635 11.16 -10.43 8.16
C ALA A 635 11.41 -11.34 6.95
N GLY A 636 12.38 -11.00 6.11
CA GLY A 636 12.73 -11.76 4.92
C GLY A 636 14.20 -11.62 4.52
N VAL A 637 14.94 -12.72 4.60
CA VAL A 637 16.32 -12.82 4.15
C VAL A 637 16.36 -12.93 2.62
N VAL A 638 17.03 -11.99 1.99
CA VAL A 638 17.36 -12.07 0.56
C VAL A 638 18.72 -12.73 0.45
N THR A 639 18.77 -13.91 -0.17
CA THR A 639 20.03 -14.57 -0.49
C THR A 639 20.24 -14.49 -1.99
N ILE A 640 21.26 -13.74 -2.41
CA ILE A 640 21.74 -13.75 -3.79
C ILE A 640 22.98 -14.63 -3.79
N THR A 641 22.86 -15.84 -4.34
CA THR A 641 23.94 -16.84 -4.35
C THR A 641 25.19 -16.31 -5.07
N GLY A 642 26.36 -16.40 -4.42
CA GLY A 642 27.66 -16.06 -5.03
C GLY A 642 28.16 -14.63 -4.79
N THR A 643 27.42 -13.78 -4.06
CA THR A 643 27.82 -12.40 -3.78
C THR A 643 27.57 -12.02 -2.32
N THR A 644 28.49 -11.27 -1.72
CA THR A 644 28.31 -10.69 -0.38
C THR A 644 27.33 -9.53 -0.47
N VAL A 645 26.21 -9.61 0.26
CA VAL A 645 25.26 -8.50 0.41
C VAL A 645 25.64 -7.67 1.63
N LEU A 646 25.86 -6.38 1.43
CA LEU A 646 26.04 -5.40 2.49
C LEU A 646 24.66 -4.85 2.89
N HIS A 647 24.32 -4.94 4.17
CA HIS A 647 23.11 -4.33 4.70
C HIS A 647 23.39 -2.89 5.11
N ALA A 648 22.73 -1.95 4.44
CA ALA A 648 22.80 -0.52 4.73
C ALA A 648 21.40 0.09 4.58
N PRO A 649 20.49 -0.11 5.56
CA PRO A 649 19.15 0.47 5.55
C PRO A 649 19.17 1.94 5.13
N LEU A 650 18.18 2.40 4.36
CA LEU A 650 18.20 3.77 3.84
C LEU A 650 18.31 4.81 4.97
N SER A 651 17.62 4.57 6.09
CA SER A 651 17.68 5.39 7.30
C SER A 651 19.08 5.48 7.94
N ARG A 652 19.95 4.50 7.68
CA ARG A 652 21.33 4.42 8.18
C ARG A 652 22.38 4.62 7.09
N LEU A 653 21.97 4.89 5.85
CA LEU A 653 22.89 4.99 4.70
C LEU A 653 24.00 6.03 4.96
N THR A 654 23.65 7.13 5.63
CA THR A 654 24.58 8.20 6.02
C THR A 654 25.75 7.71 6.87
N SER A 655 25.58 6.65 7.65
CA SER A 655 26.66 6.03 8.43
C SER A 655 27.72 5.35 7.55
N HIS A 656 27.35 4.93 6.34
CA HIS A 656 28.23 4.25 5.39
C HIS A 656 28.91 5.21 4.40
N LEU A 657 28.32 6.39 4.16
CA LEU A 657 28.80 7.35 3.16
C LEU A 657 30.27 7.77 3.35
N PRO A 658 30.76 8.13 4.56
CA PRO A 658 32.16 8.55 4.71
C PRO A 658 33.16 7.49 4.27
N GLN A 659 32.86 6.21 4.53
CA GLN A 659 33.72 5.11 4.13
C GLN A 659 33.75 4.93 2.61
N TRP A 660 32.59 5.00 1.95
CA TRP A 660 32.52 4.85 0.49
C TRP A 660 33.13 6.03 -0.25
N LEU A 661 32.94 7.27 0.24
CA LEU A 661 33.45 8.47 -0.42
C LEU A 661 34.97 8.64 -0.31
N ARG A 662 35.62 8.02 0.69
CA ARG A 662 37.07 8.13 0.93
C ARG A 662 37.89 7.01 0.31
N ASN A 663 37.30 5.85 0.08
CA ASN A 663 37.99 4.68 -0.45
C ASN A 663 37.97 4.66 -1.98
N ASP A 664 38.80 3.81 -2.58
CA ASP A 664 38.78 3.59 -4.03
C ASP A 664 37.36 3.15 -4.49
N PRO A 665 36.82 3.76 -5.55
CA PRO A 665 35.42 3.59 -5.90
C PRO A 665 35.15 2.22 -6.53
N VAL A 666 34.57 1.31 -5.75
CA VAL A 666 34.04 0.02 -6.24
C VAL A 666 32.61 0.16 -6.75
N PRO A 667 32.13 -0.74 -7.63
CA PRO A 667 30.74 -0.69 -8.05
C PRO A 667 29.76 -1.00 -6.90
N LEU A 668 28.84 -0.07 -6.61
CA LEU A 668 27.78 -0.25 -5.62
C LEU A 668 26.42 -0.46 -6.31
N VAL A 669 25.79 -1.60 -6.06
CA VAL A 669 24.50 -1.95 -6.66
C VAL A 669 23.43 -2.05 -5.58
N PHE A 670 22.59 -1.03 -5.50
CA PHE A 670 21.55 -0.88 -4.48
C PHE A 670 20.26 -1.59 -4.89
N PHE A 671 19.61 -2.23 -3.93
CA PHE A 671 18.28 -2.78 -4.12
C PHE A 671 17.40 -2.59 -2.89
N CYS A 672 16.10 -2.53 -3.13
CA CYS A 672 15.06 -2.59 -2.11
C CYS A 672 13.84 -3.30 -2.68
N ARG A 673 12.68 -3.25 -2.00
CA ARG A 673 11.44 -3.87 -2.48
C ARG A 673 11.04 -3.42 -3.89
N SER A 674 10.83 -2.12 -4.09
CA SER A 674 10.22 -1.55 -5.31
C SER A 674 11.19 -0.76 -6.20
N GLY A 675 12.44 -0.58 -5.77
CA GLY A 675 13.42 0.28 -6.43
C GLY A 675 13.41 1.74 -5.94
N ASN A 676 12.37 2.21 -5.25
CA ASN A 676 12.27 3.62 -4.84
C ASN A 676 13.38 4.05 -3.86
N ARG A 677 13.61 3.26 -2.79
CA ARG A 677 14.66 3.59 -1.80
C ARG A 677 16.07 3.43 -2.37
N SER A 678 16.29 2.43 -3.22
CA SER A 678 17.58 2.23 -3.86
C SER A 678 17.87 3.34 -4.88
N GLY A 679 16.85 3.82 -5.60
CA GLY A 679 16.96 5.00 -6.46
C GLY A 679 17.37 6.26 -5.67
N LYS A 680 16.77 6.47 -4.49
CA LYS A 680 17.19 7.56 -3.57
C LYS A 680 18.63 7.42 -3.11
N ALA A 681 19.05 6.21 -2.70
CA ALA A 681 20.44 5.95 -2.28
C ALA A 681 21.45 6.29 -3.39
N VAL A 682 21.16 5.87 -4.64
CA VAL A 682 22.02 6.18 -5.80
C VAL A 682 22.01 7.68 -6.11
N ALA A 683 20.85 8.35 -6.06
CA ALA A 683 20.75 9.78 -6.28
C ALA A 683 21.59 10.56 -5.26
N CYS A 684 21.55 10.17 -3.98
CA CYS A 684 22.38 10.74 -2.92
C CYS A 684 23.88 10.55 -3.20
N LEU A 685 24.31 9.33 -3.48
CA LEU A 685 25.72 9.02 -3.74
C LEU A 685 26.29 9.72 -4.98
N ARG A 686 25.55 9.72 -6.10
CA ARG A 686 25.97 10.41 -7.32
C ARG A 686 26.02 11.93 -7.13
N ARG A 687 25.08 12.50 -6.37
CA ARG A 687 25.12 13.92 -5.97
C ARG A 687 26.39 14.24 -5.19
N LEU A 688 26.82 13.34 -4.30
CA LEU A 688 28.05 13.46 -3.52
C LEU A 688 29.32 13.10 -4.32
N GLY A 689 29.22 12.89 -5.63
CA GLY A 689 30.35 12.64 -6.53
C GLY A 689 30.68 11.16 -6.77
N TYR A 690 29.98 10.22 -6.15
CA TYR A 690 30.21 8.78 -6.32
C TYR A 690 29.48 8.25 -7.56
N GLN A 691 30.15 8.24 -8.72
CA GLN A 691 29.53 7.87 -10.00
C GLN A 691 29.26 6.37 -10.15
N ASN A 692 30.01 5.52 -9.45
CA ASN A 692 29.92 4.06 -9.51
C ASN A 692 28.76 3.49 -8.64
N ALA A 693 27.59 4.12 -8.71
CA ALA A 693 26.39 3.68 -8.01
C ALA A 693 25.25 3.38 -9.00
N TRP A 694 24.59 2.23 -8.82
CA TRP A 694 23.46 1.75 -9.63
C TRP A 694 22.35 1.22 -8.73
N HIS A 695 21.11 1.22 -9.21
CA HIS A 695 20.03 0.52 -8.52
C HIS A 695 19.29 -0.46 -9.43
N VAL A 696 18.69 -1.48 -8.85
CA VAL A 696 17.83 -2.41 -9.57
C VAL A 696 16.45 -1.77 -9.81
N VAL A 697 16.01 -1.69 -11.06
CA VAL A 697 14.68 -1.17 -11.44
C VAL A 697 13.60 -2.11 -10.95
N GLY A 698 12.59 -1.57 -10.26
CA GLY A 698 11.50 -2.35 -9.69
C GLY A 698 11.89 -3.24 -8.51
N GLY A 699 13.17 -3.22 -8.10
CA GLY A 699 13.67 -3.91 -6.92
C GLY A 699 13.49 -5.43 -6.96
N LEU A 700 13.36 -6.03 -5.78
CA LEU A 700 13.15 -7.47 -5.60
C LEU A 700 11.85 -7.96 -6.25
N ALA A 701 10.82 -7.12 -6.31
CA ALA A 701 9.51 -7.50 -6.84
C ALA A 701 9.53 -7.93 -8.32
N ILE A 702 10.52 -7.45 -9.10
CA ILE A 702 10.71 -7.83 -10.51
C ILE A 702 11.73 -8.97 -10.67
N LEU A 703 12.75 -9.01 -9.81
CA LEU A 703 13.77 -10.08 -9.80
C LEU A 703 13.13 -11.47 -9.60
N ASP A 704 12.14 -11.59 -8.72
CA ASP A 704 11.43 -12.85 -8.44
C ASP A 704 10.57 -13.40 -9.60
N ARG A 705 10.28 -12.58 -10.63
CA ARG A 705 9.36 -12.92 -11.73
C ARG A 705 10.06 -13.43 -12.99
N GLN A 706 11.36 -13.18 -13.18
CA GLN A 706 12.06 -13.58 -14.41
C GLN A 706 12.63 -15.01 -14.37
N GLN A 707 12.41 -15.74 -13.27
CA GLN A 707 12.83 -17.15 -13.11
C GLN A 707 11.65 -18.15 -13.12
N ALA A 708 10.46 -17.72 -13.58
CA ALA A 708 9.26 -18.56 -13.64
C ALA A 708 9.07 -19.19 -15.03
#